data_AF-A0A1M4ELT2-F1
#
_entry.id   AF-A0A1M4ELT2-F1
#
_cell.length_a   1.000
_cell.length_b   1.000
_cell.length_c   1.000
_cell.angle_alpha   90.00
_cell.angle_beta   90.00
_cell.angle_gamma   90.00
#
_symmetry.space_group_name_H-M   'P 1'
#
loop_
_entity.id
_entity.type
_entity.pdbx_description
1 polymer ?
#
loop_
_entity_poly.entity_id
_entity_poly.type
_entity_poly.pdbx_seq_one_letter_code
_entity_poly.pdbx_strand_id
1 'polypeptide(L)'
;MRRAGGLSGAELGEAVSALLFRPETKLVRAGLTLLDQSARDTPGDLDALAPALASAFLCESYEVRERTVRLAVKHASRFTPAGAEAVRAAAGVLPPELAATLAQAYGEVAPEEEPEPADGFVPGELPPFEPPAREPFPPPLDDLTTTCKRVGEGVTFERWLDAFVRDPSKRPCPEPGHLYGRRHWYELSDWLQALLREAADPGREPPIPEPEEEESRFGSQVILMSAGEEVGQAELQEMFAALRSKRRGGVVEQPPRDRLPDLRHISAPHHVMLLRCAEIHAALKAGTLPPYLLATPTLTSGHLDPAELVARVEGYERAGVQALPADLGQALLRLPREVDAEVIERAAKLTSEAGTRLARWLADRPRPELRVDWSHAGGHYTHDREKGTHSPRLHPRIRIEPTGLASIDLLLSDPDPYGYGDERGKYMQSWSMTLPCDREAVAMHLLPHLLNTWERPGYFDRYVAGLLSQDGPVGEAMALLIAVQLAERGTYGWPERGQALLLGAAAAGCLPAVECGRQLGLCLRRDVAKMSAVRVALEACAEQGAHREVWEVMTGLLSVYLPGPDERPHAGHTQALTFASDAARWAGAGDATPDPTPDPTASRAGAGGTVPVLAEVAARKGSSAFLRAARTLRHQLLAQVKEG
;
A
#
# COMPACT_ATOMS: atom_id res chain seq x y z
N MET A 1 -1.03 42.79 8.42
CA MET A 1 -1.85 43.12 9.61
C MET A 1 -1.45 44.40 10.38
N ARG A 2 -0.41 45.18 10.01
CA ARG A 2 -0.06 46.43 10.72
C ARG A 2 -0.79 47.70 10.23
N ARG A 3 -1.87 47.58 9.44
CA ARG A 3 -2.55 48.73 8.81
C ARG A 3 -4.07 48.82 9.04
N ALA A 4 -4.64 47.98 9.89
CA ALA A 4 -6.02 48.13 10.34
C ALA A 4 -5.99 48.39 11.85
N GLY A 5 -6.85 49.30 12.34
CA GLY A 5 -7.01 49.56 13.78
C GLY A 5 -7.14 48.25 14.56
N GLY A 6 -6.57 48.23 15.77
CA GLY A 6 -6.31 47.02 16.55
C GLY A 6 -7.45 45.99 16.53
N LEU A 7 -7.09 44.71 16.50
CA LEU A 7 -8.02 43.59 16.51
C LEU A 7 -8.85 43.62 17.80
N SER A 8 -10.16 43.38 17.69
CA SER A 8 -10.97 43.04 18.86
C SER A 8 -10.49 41.73 19.49
N GLY A 9 -10.82 41.48 20.77
CA GLY A 9 -10.40 40.24 21.44
C GLY A 9 -10.90 38.95 20.77
N ALA A 10 -12.07 38.99 20.13
CA ALA A 10 -12.61 37.87 19.35
C ALA A 10 -11.81 37.63 18.06
N GLU A 11 -11.51 38.68 17.29
CA GLU A 11 -10.70 38.58 16.06
C GLU A 11 -9.25 38.18 16.37
N LEU A 12 -8.74 38.61 17.53
CA LEU A 12 -7.44 38.18 18.02
C LEU A 12 -7.45 36.71 18.44
N GLY A 13 -8.51 36.23 19.10
CA GLY A 13 -8.70 34.81 19.41
C GLY A 13 -8.70 33.95 18.15
N GLU A 14 -9.43 34.37 17.12
CA GLU A 14 -9.47 33.68 15.81
C GLU A 14 -8.10 33.73 15.11
N ALA A 15 -7.43 34.88 15.08
CA ALA A 15 -6.11 35.02 14.46
C ALA A 15 -5.03 34.18 15.19
N VAL A 16 -5.05 34.16 16.52
CA VAL A 16 -4.14 33.34 17.34
C VAL A 16 -4.43 31.87 17.12
N SER A 17 -5.70 31.44 17.14
CA SER A 17 -6.09 30.06 16.86
C SER A 17 -5.63 29.62 15.45
N ALA A 18 -5.86 30.45 14.42
CA ALA A 18 -5.43 30.18 13.05
C ALA A 18 -3.90 30.09 12.90
N LEU A 19 -3.13 30.85 13.68
CA LEU A 19 -1.67 30.79 13.69
C LEU A 19 -1.12 29.60 14.48
N LEU A 20 -1.81 29.18 15.54
CA LEU A 20 -1.41 28.06 16.40
C LEU A 20 -1.78 26.69 15.80
N PHE A 21 -2.80 26.63 14.94
CA PHE A 21 -3.17 25.42 14.20
C PHE A 21 -2.16 25.05 13.10
N ARG A 22 -1.21 25.94 12.79
CA ARG A 22 -0.22 25.75 11.73
C ARG A 22 1.00 24.96 12.25
N PRO A 23 1.49 23.95 11.51
CA PRO A 23 2.61 23.13 11.97
C PRO A 23 3.96 23.87 12.02
N GLU A 24 4.08 25.03 11.38
CA GLU A 24 5.33 25.79 11.29
C GLU A 24 5.66 26.54 12.59
N THR A 25 6.78 26.19 13.23
CA THR A 25 7.25 26.80 14.49
C THR A 25 7.35 28.33 14.45
N LYS A 26 7.64 28.91 13.28
CA LYS A 26 7.72 30.37 13.08
C LYS A 26 6.34 31.04 13.22
N LEU A 27 5.28 30.40 12.75
CA LEU A 27 3.90 30.91 12.82
C LEU A 27 3.33 30.77 14.24
N VAL A 28 3.58 29.63 14.88
CA VAL A 28 3.23 29.42 16.30
C VAL A 28 3.91 30.47 17.19
N ARG A 29 5.20 30.74 16.98
CA ARG A 29 5.93 31.80 17.70
C ARG A 29 5.35 33.19 17.40
N ALA A 30 4.95 33.45 16.15
CA ALA A 30 4.31 34.70 15.79
C ALA A 30 2.95 34.88 16.48
N GLY A 31 2.15 33.80 16.60
CA GLY A 31 0.89 33.79 17.34
C GLY A 31 1.07 34.12 18.83
N LEU A 32 2.03 33.47 19.51
CA LEU A 32 2.34 33.78 20.91
C LEU A 32 2.88 35.19 21.10
N THR A 33 3.69 35.69 20.15
CA THR A 33 4.21 37.06 20.18
C THR A 33 3.08 38.08 20.00
N LEU A 34 2.14 37.79 19.10
CA LEU A 34 0.94 38.60 18.88
C LEU A 34 0.10 38.66 20.15
N LEU A 35 -0.09 37.53 20.84
CA LEU A 35 -0.82 37.46 22.10
C LEU A 35 -0.17 38.28 23.23
N ASP A 36 1.15 38.21 23.43
CA ASP A 36 1.86 39.01 24.46
C ASP A 36 1.84 40.49 24.11
N GLN A 37 1.95 40.82 22.83
CA GLN A 37 1.93 42.20 22.36
C GLN A 37 0.54 42.82 22.53
N SER A 38 -0.52 42.11 22.17
CA SER A 38 -1.90 42.54 22.41
C SER A 38 -2.21 42.71 23.90
N ALA A 39 -1.70 41.83 24.76
CA ALA A 39 -1.82 42.01 26.21
C ALA A 39 -1.15 43.29 26.72
N ARG A 40 -0.04 43.72 26.12
CA ARG A 40 0.62 45.00 26.48
C ARG A 40 -0.10 46.22 25.93
N ASP A 41 -0.62 46.12 24.71
CA ASP A 41 -1.16 47.26 23.97
C ASP A 41 -2.62 47.57 24.34
N THR A 42 -3.37 46.59 24.87
CA THR A 42 -4.74 46.82 25.37
C THR A 42 -4.72 47.67 26.64
N PRO A 43 -5.37 48.85 26.68
CA PRO A 43 -5.56 49.60 27.92
C PRO A 43 -6.74 49.01 28.71
N GLY A 44 -6.56 48.81 30.03
CA GLY A 44 -7.62 48.26 30.90
C GLY A 44 -7.47 46.76 31.18
N ASP A 45 -8.60 46.08 31.38
CA ASP A 45 -8.64 44.64 31.63
C ASP A 45 -8.34 43.81 30.38
N LEU A 46 -8.03 42.53 30.60
CA LEU A 46 -7.59 41.60 29.54
C LEU A 46 -8.59 40.46 29.29
N ASP A 47 -9.81 40.56 29.79
CA ASP A 47 -10.79 39.47 29.75
C ASP A 47 -11.06 38.98 28.32
N ALA A 48 -11.02 39.91 27.35
CA ALA A 48 -11.18 39.61 25.93
C ALA A 48 -10.08 38.72 25.33
N LEU A 49 -8.96 38.49 26.05
CA LEU A 49 -7.87 37.58 25.66
C LEU A 49 -8.05 36.16 26.17
N ALA A 50 -9.00 35.90 27.09
CA ALA A 50 -9.22 34.57 27.65
C ALA A 50 -9.48 33.48 26.59
N PRO A 51 -10.27 33.72 25.52
CA PRO A 51 -10.46 32.73 24.45
C PRO A 51 -9.18 32.41 23.66
N ALA A 52 -8.28 33.39 23.50
CA ALA A 52 -6.99 33.21 22.82
C ALA A 52 -6.03 32.38 23.68
N LEU A 53 -6.02 32.59 25.00
CA LEU A 53 -5.29 31.76 25.96
C LEU A 53 -5.83 30.31 25.96
N ALA A 54 -7.16 30.14 25.97
CA ALA A 54 -7.81 28.84 25.90
C ALA A 54 -7.40 28.05 24.63
N SER A 55 -7.46 28.71 23.47
CA SER A 55 -7.03 28.13 22.19
C SER A 55 -5.55 27.70 22.22
N ALA A 56 -4.70 28.46 22.92
CA ALA A 56 -3.29 28.14 23.07
C ALA A 56 -3.00 27.03 24.10
N PHE A 57 -3.89 26.79 25.07
CA PHE A 57 -3.80 25.64 25.98
C PHE A 57 -4.14 24.32 25.30
N LEU A 58 -4.96 24.34 24.23
CA LEU A 58 -5.28 23.15 23.42
C LEU A 58 -4.15 22.67 22.50
N CYS A 59 -3.04 23.42 22.42
CA CYS A 59 -1.91 23.05 21.56
C CYS A 59 -1.20 21.77 22.08
N GLU A 60 -0.92 20.82 21.19
CA GLU A 60 -0.22 19.58 21.55
C GLU A 60 1.21 19.83 22.09
N SER A 61 1.89 20.87 21.58
CA SER A 61 3.25 21.23 21.96
C SER A 61 3.34 21.72 23.41
N TYR A 62 4.10 20.98 24.24
CA TYR A 62 4.37 21.35 25.63
C TYR A 62 5.07 22.72 25.75
N GLU A 63 6.03 23.02 24.86
CA GLU A 63 6.76 24.30 24.88
C GLU A 63 5.85 25.50 24.59
N VAL A 64 4.80 25.29 23.78
CA VAL A 64 3.77 26.31 23.51
C VAL A 64 2.90 26.50 24.74
N ARG A 65 2.36 25.42 25.32
CA ARG A 65 1.56 25.47 26.56
C ARG A 65 2.31 26.12 27.71
N GLU A 66 3.57 25.77 27.92
CA GLU A 66 4.43 26.34 28.97
C GLU A 66 4.64 27.85 28.78
N ARG A 67 4.86 28.31 27.54
CA ARG A 67 4.99 29.75 27.24
C ARG A 67 3.67 30.50 27.42
N THR A 68 2.56 29.90 27.00
CA THR A 68 1.22 30.47 27.18
C THR A 68 0.87 30.60 28.66
N VAL A 69 1.16 29.59 29.48
CA VAL A 69 0.97 29.64 30.94
C VAL A 69 1.81 30.75 31.57
N ARG A 70 3.09 30.88 31.17
CA ARG A 70 3.94 31.99 31.62
C ARG A 70 3.36 33.36 31.25
N LEU A 71 2.77 33.48 30.07
CA LEU A 71 2.11 34.71 29.61
C LEU A 71 0.84 35.02 30.41
N ALA A 72 0.00 34.01 30.66
CA ALA A 72 -1.19 34.14 31.51
C ALA A 72 -0.80 34.61 32.92
N VAL A 73 0.14 33.90 33.56
CA VAL A 73 0.62 34.25 34.91
C VAL A 73 1.22 35.66 34.97
N LYS A 74 2.00 36.05 33.96
CA LYS A 74 2.61 37.40 33.86
C LYS A 74 1.57 38.51 33.84
N HIS A 75 0.40 38.28 33.24
CA HIS A 75 -0.66 39.30 33.07
C HIS A 75 -1.86 39.08 34.00
N ALA A 76 -1.75 38.15 34.97
CA ALA A 76 -2.87 37.71 35.80
C ALA A 76 -3.57 38.83 36.56
N SER A 77 -2.83 39.83 37.06
CA SER A 77 -3.40 40.96 37.82
C SER A 77 -4.29 41.90 37.00
N ARG A 78 -4.39 41.68 35.68
CA ARG A 78 -5.18 42.50 34.76
C ARG A 78 -6.45 41.81 34.26
N PHE A 79 -6.69 40.57 34.67
CA PHE A 79 -7.96 39.89 34.43
C PHE A 79 -8.95 40.23 35.55
N THR A 80 -10.20 40.53 35.20
CA THR A 80 -11.26 40.66 36.20
C THR A 80 -11.62 39.27 36.74
N PRO A 81 -12.43 39.16 37.80
CA PRO A 81 -12.91 37.86 38.27
C PRO A 81 -13.56 37.01 37.17
N ALA A 82 -14.25 37.63 36.21
CA ALA A 82 -14.89 36.93 35.09
C ALA A 82 -13.86 36.39 34.09
N GLY A 83 -12.87 37.19 33.69
CA GLY A 83 -11.79 36.72 32.83
C GLY A 83 -10.88 35.70 33.51
N ALA A 84 -10.65 35.82 34.82
CA ALA A 84 -9.89 34.87 35.61
C ALA A 84 -10.59 33.50 35.66
N GLU A 85 -11.92 33.48 35.80
CA GLU A 85 -12.74 32.26 35.70
C GLU A 85 -12.59 31.61 34.32
N ALA A 86 -12.70 32.41 33.24
CA ALA A 86 -12.59 31.89 31.88
C ALA A 86 -11.21 31.27 31.58
N VAL A 87 -10.13 31.90 32.05
CA VAL A 87 -8.76 31.34 31.93
C VAL A 87 -8.60 30.07 32.76
N ARG A 88 -9.20 30.03 33.95
CA ARG A 88 -9.15 28.87 34.85
C ARG A 88 -9.93 27.67 34.29
N ALA A 89 -11.13 27.89 33.79
CA ALA A 89 -11.94 26.87 33.14
C ALA A 89 -11.20 26.27 31.93
N ALA A 90 -10.54 27.11 31.13
CA ALA A 90 -9.75 26.65 29.99
C ALA A 90 -8.45 25.92 30.38
N ALA A 91 -7.98 26.05 31.63
CA ALA A 91 -6.75 25.42 32.09
C ALA A 91 -6.92 23.93 32.46
N GLY A 92 -8.14 23.40 32.46
CA GLY A 92 -8.42 21.98 32.73
C GLY A 92 -7.69 21.01 31.79
N VAL A 93 -7.41 21.41 30.56
CA VAL A 93 -6.69 20.62 29.53
C VAL A 93 -5.16 20.62 29.71
N LEU A 94 -4.63 21.36 30.69
CA LEU A 94 -3.19 21.49 30.91
C LEU A 94 -2.62 20.30 31.70
N PRO A 95 -1.36 19.90 31.43
CA PRO A 95 -0.66 18.95 32.29
C PRO A 95 -0.62 19.43 33.76
N PRO A 96 -0.64 18.53 34.76
CA PRO A 96 -0.77 18.90 36.18
C PRO A 96 0.25 19.93 36.67
N GLU A 97 1.50 19.86 36.19
CA GLU A 97 2.57 20.80 36.54
C GLU A 97 2.26 22.24 36.05
N LEU A 98 1.70 22.36 34.84
CA LEU A 98 1.34 23.64 34.22
C LEU A 98 0.04 24.18 34.82
N ALA A 99 -0.95 23.31 35.08
CA ALA A 99 -2.18 23.66 35.78
C ALA A 99 -1.88 24.18 37.19
N ALA A 100 -0.99 23.53 37.95
CA ALA A 100 -0.56 23.98 39.27
C ALA A 100 0.14 25.35 39.23
N THR A 101 0.94 25.61 38.19
CA THR A 101 1.60 26.91 38.00
C THR A 101 0.57 28.01 37.72
N LEU A 102 -0.48 27.71 36.95
CA LEU A 102 -1.54 28.65 36.65
C LEU A 102 -2.47 28.88 37.85
N ALA A 103 -2.73 27.83 38.63
CA ALA A 103 -3.56 27.87 39.83
C ALA A 103 -3.01 28.82 40.92
N GLN A 104 -1.68 28.99 40.99
CA GLN A 104 -1.05 29.96 41.89
C GLN A 104 -1.44 31.42 41.58
N ALA A 105 -1.77 31.73 40.33
CA ALA A 105 -2.11 33.08 39.87
C ALA A 105 -3.61 33.32 39.70
N TYR A 106 -4.37 32.27 39.37
CA TYR A 106 -5.81 32.37 39.04
C TYR A 106 -6.73 31.65 40.04
N GLY A 107 -6.22 30.96 41.05
CA GLY A 107 -7.01 30.12 41.96
C GLY A 107 -7.15 28.68 41.47
N GLU A 108 -7.69 27.79 42.31
CA GLU A 108 -7.76 26.35 42.08
C GLU A 108 -8.39 25.97 40.74
N VAL A 109 -7.56 25.53 39.79
CA VAL A 109 -8.01 25.01 38.50
C VAL A 109 -8.73 23.69 38.78
N ALA A 110 -10.06 23.69 38.68
CA ALA A 110 -10.81 22.45 38.64
C ALA A 110 -10.23 21.64 37.47
N PRO A 111 -9.70 20.44 37.70
CA PRO A 111 -9.38 19.56 36.58
C PRO A 111 -10.64 19.48 35.71
N GLU A 112 -10.48 19.51 34.38
CA GLU A 112 -11.53 18.95 33.54
C GLU A 112 -11.81 17.58 34.17
N GLU A 113 -13.06 17.32 34.59
CA GLU A 113 -13.45 16.02 35.13
C GLU A 113 -12.81 15.01 34.19
N GLU A 114 -11.78 14.30 34.68
CA GLU A 114 -11.24 13.18 33.93
C GLU A 114 -12.50 12.40 33.60
N PRO A 115 -12.85 12.19 32.30
CA PRO A 115 -14.00 11.39 32.00
C PRO A 115 -13.79 10.12 32.81
N GLU A 116 -14.72 9.84 33.74
CA GLU A 116 -14.63 8.66 34.58
C GLU A 116 -14.19 7.52 33.68
N PRO A 117 -13.14 6.76 34.06
CA PRO A 117 -12.52 5.80 33.15
C PRO A 117 -13.65 5.02 32.51
N ALA A 118 -13.86 5.29 31.22
CA ALA A 118 -15.07 4.83 30.55
C ALA A 118 -15.21 3.35 30.86
N ASP A 119 -16.40 2.97 31.33
CA ASP A 119 -16.80 1.60 31.58
C ASP A 119 -16.09 0.67 30.59
N GLY A 120 -15.40 -0.34 31.14
CA GLY A 120 -14.32 -1.06 30.48
C GLY A 120 -14.57 -1.31 29.00
N PHE A 121 -13.55 -1.04 28.16
CA PHE A 121 -13.55 -1.29 26.72
C PHE A 121 -14.40 -2.53 26.37
N VAL A 122 -15.52 -2.30 25.70
CA VAL A 122 -16.39 -3.36 25.20
C VAL A 122 -15.99 -3.56 23.73
N PRO A 123 -15.39 -4.70 23.36
CA PRO A 123 -15.05 -4.96 21.98
C PRO A 123 -16.31 -4.91 21.10
N GLY A 124 -16.28 -4.13 20.03
CA GLY A 124 -17.28 -4.23 18.97
C GLY A 124 -17.19 -5.57 18.24
N GLU A 125 -18.20 -5.88 17.43
CA GLU A 125 -18.15 -7.04 16.53
C GLU A 125 -17.42 -6.64 15.24
N LEU A 126 -16.46 -7.47 14.85
CA LEU A 126 -15.74 -7.29 13.60
C LEU A 126 -16.72 -7.38 12.42
N PRO A 127 -16.81 -6.37 11.53
CA PRO A 127 -17.70 -6.42 10.39
C PRO A 127 -17.39 -7.65 9.52
N PRO A 128 -18.41 -8.40 9.08
CA PRO A 128 -18.17 -9.57 8.24
C PRO A 128 -17.58 -9.15 6.90
N PHE A 129 -16.64 -9.94 6.41
CA PHE A 129 -16.14 -9.83 5.04
C PHE A 129 -16.80 -10.91 4.18
N GLU A 130 -17.59 -10.48 3.19
CA GLU A 130 -18.16 -11.38 2.19
C GLU A 130 -17.28 -11.36 0.94
N PRO A 131 -16.46 -12.40 0.70
CA PRO A 131 -15.66 -12.47 -0.51
C PRO A 131 -16.60 -12.56 -1.74
N PRO A 132 -16.24 -11.92 -2.87
CA PRO A 132 -16.98 -12.09 -4.11
C PRO A 132 -17.05 -13.57 -4.50
N ALA A 133 -18.24 -14.02 -4.89
CA ALA A 133 -18.45 -15.40 -5.30
C ALA A 133 -17.57 -15.77 -6.51
N ARG A 134 -16.92 -16.92 -6.43
CA ARG A 134 -16.17 -17.50 -7.55
C ARG A 134 -17.13 -18.29 -8.44
N GLU A 135 -17.76 -17.58 -9.36
CA GLU A 135 -18.71 -18.18 -10.30
C GLU A 135 -17.99 -18.96 -11.41
N PRO A 136 -18.64 -19.97 -12.01
CA PRO A 136 -18.15 -20.60 -13.23
C PRO A 136 -17.84 -19.55 -14.30
N PHE A 137 -16.71 -19.72 -15.00
CA PHE A 137 -16.31 -18.77 -16.03
C PHE A 137 -17.34 -18.76 -17.17
N PRO A 138 -17.86 -17.58 -17.55
CA PRO A 138 -18.92 -17.48 -18.54
C PRO A 138 -18.43 -17.89 -19.94
N PRO A 139 -19.35 -18.28 -20.84
CA PRO A 139 -19.01 -18.68 -22.19
C PRO A 139 -18.31 -17.56 -23.00
N PRO A 140 -17.58 -17.92 -24.07
CA PRO A 140 -16.96 -16.96 -24.98
C PRO A 140 -17.95 -15.90 -25.51
N LEU A 141 -17.43 -14.74 -25.89
CA LEU A 141 -18.24 -13.63 -26.42
C LEU A 141 -18.68 -13.87 -27.87
N ASP A 142 -19.92 -13.51 -28.19
CA ASP A 142 -20.43 -13.56 -29.57
C ASP A 142 -20.03 -12.30 -30.38
N ASP A 143 -20.18 -11.10 -29.79
CA ASP A 143 -19.88 -9.82 -30.46
C ASP A 143 -18.47 -9.31 -30.13
N LEU A 144 -17.48 -9.84 -30.87
CA LEU A 144 -16.08 -9.45 -30.72
C LEU A 144 -15.77 -8.04 -31.24
N THR A 145 -16.49 -7.57 -32.27
CA THR A 145 -16.22 -6.28 -32.90
C THR A 145 -16.62 -5.12 -31.98
N THR A 146 -17.79 -5.16 -31.36
CA THR A 146 -18.20 -4.08 -30.43
C THR A 146 -17.42 -4.13 -29.12
N THR A 147 -17.14 -5.34 -28.63
CA THR A 147 -16.53 -5.54 -27.32
C THR A 147 -15.02 -5.25 -27.29
N CYS A 148 -14.34 -5.21 -28.44
CA CYS A 148 -12.89 -4.96 -28.50
C CYS A 148 -12.45 -3.64 -27.83
N LYS A 149 -13.35 -2.66 -27.72
CA LYS A 149 -13.09 -1.35 -27.07
C LYS A 149 -13.32 -1.35 -25.55
N ARG A 150 -13.88 -2.42 -24.96
CA ARG A 150 -14.25 -2.52 -23.53
C ARG A 150 -13.51 -3.60 -22.77
N VAL A 151 -12.46 -4.17 -23.35
CA VAL A 151 -11.75 -5.33 -22.79
C VAL A 151 -10.98 -5.07 -21.51
N GLY A 152 -10.82 -3.81 -21.10
CA GLY A 152 -10.24 -3.47 -19.81
C GLY A 152 -11.12 -3.80 -18.59
N GLU A 153 -12.36 -4.25 -18.80
CA GLU A 153 -13.35 -4.49 -17.74
C GLU A 153 -13.49 -5.98 -17.39
N GLY A 154 -13.16 -6.35 -16.14
CA GLY A 154 -13.42 -7.68 -15.57
C GLY A 154 -12.96 -8.84 -16.45
N VAL A 155 -13.81 -9.86 -16.59
CA VAL A 155 -13.49 -11.09 -17.37
C VAL A 155 -13.55 -10.90 -18.90
N THR A 156 -13.89 -9.71 -19.39
CA THR A 156 -14.16 -9.45 -20.82
C THR A 156 -12.99 -9.81 -21.72
N PHE A 157 -11.76 -9.48 -21.30
CA PHE A 157 -10.55 -9.77 -22.04
C PHE A 157 -10.37 -11.28 -22.31
N GLU A 158 -10.47 -12.10 -21.27
CA GLU A 158 -10.29 -13.55 -21.39
C GLU A 158 -11.38 -14.19 -22.26
N ARG A 159 -12.64 -13.76 -22.11
CA ARG A 159 -13.75 -14.24 -22.94
C ARG A 159 -13.59 -13.87 -24.41
N TRP A 160 -13.03 -12.69 -24.67
CA TRP A 160 -12.76 -12.22 -26.03
C TRP A 160 -11.67 -13.07 -26.69
N LEU A 161 -10.55 -13.30 -25.99
CA LEU A 161 -9.47 -14.13 -26.51
C LEU A 161 -9.92 -15.58 -26.77
N ASP A 162 -10.67 -16.17 -25.85
CA ASP A 162 -11.19 -17.54 -26.00
C ASP A 162 -12.12 -17.64 -27.22
N ALA A 163 -13.03 -16.68 -27.40
CA ALA A 163 -13.93 -16.63 -28.55
C ALA A 163 -13.18 -16.48 -29.88
N PHE A 164 -12.22 -15.55 -29.94
CA PHE A 164 -11.46 -15.27 -31.15
C PHE A 164 -10.62 -16.48 -31.58
N VAL A 165 -9.97 -17.17 -30.64
CA VAL A 165 -9.10 -18.32 -30.96
C VAL A 165 -9.92 -19.54 -31.41
N ARG A 166 -11.08 -19.80 -30.79
CA ARG A 166 -11.98 -20.89 -31.18
C ARG A 166 -12.56 -20.70 -32.58
N ASP A 167 -12.83 -19.46 -32.95
CA ASP A 167 -13.36 -19.10 -34.25
C ASP A 167 -12.68 -17.81 -34.75
N PRO A 168 -11.55 -17.90 -35.48
CA PRO A 168 -10.90 -16.73 -36.05
C PRO A 168 -11.54 -16.28 -37.37
N SER A 169 -12.78 -16.73 -37.67
CA SER A 169 -13.44 -16.39 -38.93
C SER A 169 -13.55 -14.88 -39.19
N LYS A 170 -13.64 -14.55 -40.46
CA LYS A 170 -13.72 -13.18 -40.96
C LYS A 170 -14.93 -12.46 -40.36
N ARG A 171 -14.67 -11.34 -39.69
CA ARG A 171 -15.68 -10.46 -39.08
C ARG A 171 -15.58 -9.04 -39.62
N PRO A 172 -16.64 -8.23 -39.50
CA PRO A 172 -16.56 -6.81 -39.83
C PRO A 172 -15.43 -6.15 -39.05
N CYS A 173 -14.45 -5.61 -39.78
CA CYS A 173 -13.37 -4.84 -39.19
C CYS A 173 -13.95 -3.53 -38.62
N PRO A 174 -13.58 -3.12 -37.39
CA PRO A 174 -13.89 -1.78 -36.91
C PRO A 174 -13.27 -0.71 -37.83
N GLU A 175 -13.84 0.50 -37.82
CA GLU A 175 -13.51 1.60 -38.76
C GLU A 175 -11.99 1.80 -39.00
N PRO A 176 -11.59 2.28 -40.21
CA PRO A 176 -10.19 2.52 -40.56
C PRO A 176 -9.55 3.57 -39.65
N GLY A 177 -8.99 3.13 -38.52
CA GLY A 177 -8.19 3.93 -37.60
C GLY A 177 -6.68 3.85 -37.85
N HIS A 178 -5.94 4.80 -37.29
CA HIS A 178 -4.47 4.98 -37.41
C HIS A 178 -3.61 3.95 -36.65
N LEU A 179 -4.14 2.77 -36.32
CA LEU A 179 -3.47 1.71 -35.54
C LEU A 179 -2.05 1.41 -36.07
N TYR A 180 -1.92 1.20 -37.38
CA TYR A 180 -0.65 0.83 -38.00
C TYR A 180 0.36 1.99 -38.12
N GLY A 181 -0.07 3.23 -37.90
CA GLY A 181 0.82 4.38 -37.80
C GLY A 181 1.64 4.41 -36.52
N ARG A 182 1.26 3.65 -35.48
CA ARG A 182 1.96 3.61 -34.20
C ARG A 182 3.02 2.50 -34.18
N ARG A 183 4.24 2.81 -33.74
CA ARG A 183 5.31 1.80 -33.61
C ARG A 183 5.01 0.74 -32.55
N HIS A 184 4.38 1.14 -31.45
CA HIS A 184 4.03 0.27 -30.34
C HIS A 184 2.53 0.36 -30.03
N TRP A 185 1.94 -0.75 -29.63
CA TRP A 185 0.55 -0.83 -29.20
C TRP A 185 0.48 -1.02 -27.70
N TYR A 186 0.15 0.06 -27.00
CA TYR A 186 0.09 0.12 -25.55
C TYR A 186 -1.25 -0.35 -24.97
N GLU A 187 -2.27 -0.53 -25.82
CA GLU A 187 -3.62 -0.88 -25.36
C GLU A 187 -4.00 -2.28 -25.80
N LEU A 188 -4.75 -2.99 -24.94
CA LEU A 188 -5.37 -4.25 -25.35
C LEU A 188 -6.25 -4.06 -26.59
N SER A 189 -7.02 -2.97 -26.63
CA SER A 189 -7.91 -2.69 -27.76
C SER A 189 -7.17 -2.51 -29.10
N ASP A 190 -5.93 -2.03 -29.09
CA ASP A 190 -5.09 -1.89 -30.28
C ASP A 190 -4.72 -3.28 -30.83
N TRP A 191 -4.29 -4.20 -29.96
CA TRP A 191 -3.99 -5.59 -30.32
C TRP A 191 -5.21 -6.36 -30.80
N LEU A 192 -6.34 -6.19 -30.14
CA LEU A 192 -7.59 -6.88 -30.51
C LEU A 192 -8.11 -6.39 -31.87
N GLN A 193 -7.94 -5.10 -32.18
CA GLN A 193 -8.22 -4.56 -33.51
C GLN A 193 -7.26 -5.14 -34.57
N ALA A 194 -5.97 -5.32 -34.25
CA ALA A 194 -5.02 -5.97 -35.16
C ALA A 194 -5.43 -7.41 -35.48
N LEU A 195 -5.82 -8.20 -34.47
CA LEU A 195 -6.34 -9.56 -34.64
C LEU A 195 -7.58 -9.60 -35.56
N LEU A 196 -8.54 -8.70 -35.35
CA LEU A 196 -9.73 -8.60 -36.22
C LEU A 196 -9.37 -8.21 -37.66
N ARG A 197 -8.39 -7.31 -37.84
CA ARG A 197 -7.91 -6.87 -39.16
C ARG A 197 -7.22 -8.00 -39.91
N GLU A 198 -6.31 -8.72 -39.24
CA GLU A 198 -5.58 -9.84 -39.81
C GLU A 198 -6.53 -11.00 -40.17
N ALA A 199 -7.53 -11.30 -39.35
CA ALA A 199 -8.56 -12.29 -39.68
C ALA A 199 -9.43 -11.87 -40.88
N ALA A 200 -9.68 -10.56 -41.06
CA ALA A 200 -10.53 -10.04 -42.13
C ALA A 200 -9.81 -9.91 -43.48
N ASP A 201 -8.54 -9.52 -43.47
CA ASP A 201 -7.68 -9.34 -44.64
C ASP A 201 -6.22 -9.72 -44.29
N PRO A 202 -5.87 -11.02 -44.34
CA PRO A 202 -4.56 -11.51 -43.90
C PRO A 202 -3.38 -10.89 -44.65
N GLY A 203 -2.29 -10.61 -43.93
CA GLY A 203 -1.04 -10.09 -44.50
C GLY A 203 -1.08 -8.61 -44.90
N ARG A 204 -2.07 -7.84 -44.42
CA ARG A 204 -2.17 -6.40 -44.67
C ARG A 204 -1.45 -5.51 -43.67
N GLU A 205 -0.91 -6.08 -42.60
CA GLU A 205 -0.11 -5.33 -41.64
C GLU A 205 1.14 -4.75 -42.34
N PRO A 206 1.31 -3.42 -42.39
CA PRO A 206 2.50 -2.83 -42.99
C PRO A 206 3.72 -2.98 -42.04
N PRO A 207 4.95 -2.83 -42.57
CA PRO A 207 6.16 -2.77 -41.75
C PRO A 207 6.05 -1.73 -40.62
N ILE A 208 6.82 -1.94 -39.54
CA ILE A 208 6.88 -0.98 -38.43
C ILE A 208 7.42 0.36 -38.97
N PRO A 209 6.75 1.49 -38.70
CA PRO A 209 7.25 2.81 -39.06
C PRO A 209 8.67 3.05 -38.52
N GLU A 210 9.45 3.88 -39.18
CA GLU A 210 10.77 4.33 -38.70
C GLU A 210 10.63 5.25 -37.48
N PRO A 211 11.65 5.37 -36.60
CA PRO A 211 11.60 6.31 -35.47
C PRO A 211 11.52 7.75 -35.97
N GLU A 212 10.65 8.57 -35.38
CA GLU A 212 10.73 10.02 -35.55
C GLU A 212 11.95 10.56 -34.78
N GLU A 213 12.71 11.49 -35.36
CA GLU A 213 13.95 12.05 -34.77
C GLU A 213 13.72 12.72 -33.39
N GLU A 214 12.47 13.09 -33.06
CA GLU A 214 12.08 13.73 -31.79
C GLU A 214 11.99 12.78 -30.59
N GLU A 215 11.61 11.49 -30.76
CA GLU A 215 11.60 10.49 -29.66
C GLU A 215 13.02 10.27 -29.09
N SER A 216 14.04 10.44 -29.92
CA SER A 216 15.46 10.37 -29.54
C SER A 216 15.89 11.51 -28.60
N ARG A 217 15.27 12.70 -28.73
CA ARG A 217 15.58 13.87 -27.89
C ARG A 217 14.90 13.81 -26.52
N PHE A 218 13.66 13.35 -26.43
CA PHE A 218 12.93 13.26 -25.15
C PHE A 218 13.50 12.20 -24.21
N GLY A 219 13.89 11.02 -24.74
CA GLY A 219 14.57 9.99 -23.94
C GLY A 219 15.91 10.46 -23.37
N SER A 220 16.57 11.39 -24.04
CA SER A 220 17.83 12.00 -23.61
C SER A 220 17.61 13.13 -22.58
N GLN A 221 16.50 13.87 -22.67
CA GLN A 221 16.17 14.97 -21.75
C GLN A 221 15.62 14.51 -20.39
N VAL A 222 14.82 13.43 -20.35
CA VAL A 222 14.24 12.90 -19.10
C VAL A 222 15.31 12.29 -18.18
N ILE A 223 16.36 11.71 -18.75
CA ILE A 223 17.52 11.23 -17.98
C ILE A 223 18.36 12.42 -17.45
N LEU A 224 18.42 13.53 -18.20
CA LEU A 224 19.15 14.74 -17.78
C LEU A 224 18.46 15.48 -16.61
N MET A 225 17.14 15.35 -16.47
CA MET A 225 16.38 16.02 -15.40
C MET A 225 16.26 15.19 -14.10
N SER A 226 16.61 13.90 -14.13
CA SER A 226 16.57 13.02 -12.95
C SER A 226 17.93 12.81 -12.28
N ALA A 227 19.02 13.12 -12.97
CA ALA A 227 20.31 13.40 -12.35
C ALA A 227 20.29 14.85 -11.85
N GLY A 228 20.24 15.06 -10.54
CA GLY A 228 20.58 16.36 -9.96
C GLY A 228 21.93 16.83 -10.50
N GLU A 229 22.16 18.15 -10.52
CA GLU A 229 23.24 18.88 -11.22
C GLU A 229 24.72 18.48 -10.94
N GLU A 230 25.03 17.25 -10.50
CA GLU A 230 26.38 16.78 -10.17
C GLU A 230 26.72 15.36 -10.69
N VAL A 231 26.26 14.96 -11.89
CA VAL A 231 26.81 13.74 -12.54
C VAL A 231 27.60 14.11 -13.79
N GLY A 232 28.91 13.84 -13.76
CA GLY A 232 29.80 14.14 -14.88
C GLY A 232 29.47 13.29 -16.12
N GLN A 233 29.59 13.88 -17.31
CA GLN A 233 29.31 13.21 -18.61
C GLN A 233 30.04 11.85 -18.79
N ALA A 234 31.19 11.66 -18.14
CA ALA A 234 31.96 10.41 -18.20
C ALA A 234 31.30 9.25 -17.43
N GLU A 235 30.73 9.51 -16.26
CA GLU A 235 30.04 8.48 -15.44
C GLU A 235 28.72 8.04 -16.07
N LEU A 236 28.02 8.97 -16.74
CA LEU A 236 26.84 8.66 -17.55
C LEU A 236 27.20 7.73 -18.71
N GLN A 237 28.33 7.96 -19.40
CA GLN A 237 28.78 7.08 -20.49
C GLN A 237 29.14 5.67 -20.01
N GLU A 238 29.79 5.52 -18.86
CA GLU A 238 30.07 4.20 -18.27
C GLU A 238 28.80 3.48 -17.82
N MET A 239 27.83 4.20 -17.22
CA MET A 239 26.53 3.65 -16.86
C MET A 239 25.75 3.16 -18.09
N PHE A 240 25.75 3.93 -19.18
CA PHE A 240 25.17 3.51 -20.45
C PHE A 240 25.90 2.33 -21.09
N ALA A 241 27.24 2.25 -20.97
CA ALA A 241 28.02 1.11 -21.43
C ALA A 241 27.72 -0.16 -20.61
N ALA A 242 27.54 -0.04 -19.29
CA ALA A 242 27.16 -1.13 -18.41
C ALA A 242 25.74 -1.66 -18.71
N LEU A 243 24.77 -0.76 -18.93
CA LEU A 243 23.40 -1.10 -19.36
C LEU A 243 23.37 -1.78 -20.74
N ARG A 244 24.24 -1.37 -21.67
CA ARG A 244 24.38 -2.02 -22.99
C ARG A 244 25.07 -3.39 -22.90
N SER A 245 26.04 -3.56 -22.00
CA SER A 245 26.77 -4.83 -21.83
C SER A 245 25.91 -5.95 -21.25
N LYS A 246 24.92 -5.63 -20.39
CA LYS A 246 23.94 -6.58 -19.85
C LYS A 246 22.94 -7.13 -20.88
N ARG A 247 22.88 -6.57 -22.11
CA ARG A 247 22.02 -7.05 -23.21
C ARG A 247 22.61 -8.21 -24.02
N ARG A 248 23.84 -8.67 -23.74
CA ARG A 248 24.46 -9.80 -24.45
C ARG A 248 24.39 -11.09 -23.63
N GLY A 249 23.17 -11.56 -23.36
CA GLY A 249 22.88 -12.96 -23.09
C GLY A 249 22.20 -13.55 -24.33
N GLY A 250 22.68 -14.71 -24.82
CA GLY A 250 22.34 -15.27 -26.13
C GLY A 250 20.83 -15.33 -26.42
N VAL A 251 20.42 -14.64 -27.49
CA VAL A 251 19.05 -14.65 -27.98
C VAL A 251 18.90 -15.84 -28.93
N VAL A 252 18.10 -16.83 -28.52
CA VAL A 252 17.46 -17.77 -29.44
C VAL A 252 16.52 -16.95 -30.32
N GLU A 253 16.65 -17.03 -31.64
CA GLU A 253 15.78 -16.31 -32.59
C GLU A 253 14.30 -16.66 -32.33
N GLN A 254 13.56 -15.71 -31.76
CA GLN A 254 12.11 -15.78 -31.62
C GLN A 254 11.45 -15.04 -32.80
N PRO A 255 10.28 -15.49 -33.28
CA PRO A 255 9.53 -14.79 -34.31
C PRO A 255 9.20 -13.37 -33.85
N PRO A 256 9.04 -12.42 -34.78
CA PRO A 256 9.02 -11.01 -34.45
C PRO A 256 7.76 -10.66 -33.64
N ARG A 257 7.96 -10.36 -32.36
CA ARG A 257 6.94 -9.78 -31.46
C ARG A 257 6.80 -8.28 -31.75
N ASP A 258 6.54 -7.98 -33.02
CA ASP A 258 6.45 -6.63 -33.55
C ASP A 258 5.40 -5.82 -32.78
N ARG A 259 5.66 -4.54 -32.55
CA ARG A 259 4.75 -3.59 -31.86
C ARG A 259 4.57 -3.76 -30.34
N LEU A 260 5.18 -4.76 -29.67
CA LEU A 260 5.17 -4.81 -28.21
C LEU A 260 5.94 -3.62 -27.60
N PRO A 261 5.37 -2.87 -26.63
CA PRO A 261 6.08 -1.81 -25.96
C PRO A 261 7.27 -2.29 -25.11
N ASP A 262 8.28 -1.43 -24.96
CA ASP A 262 9.41 -1.64 -24.04
C ASP A 262 8.94 -1.59 -22.57
N LEU A 263 9.47 -2.50 -21.74
CA LEU A 263 9.18 -2.60 -20.30
C LEU A 263 9.50 -1.32 -19.50
N ARG A 264 10.30 -0.40 -20.07
CA ARG A 264 10.51 0.94 -19.50
C ARG A 264 9.27 1.84 -19.53
N HIS A 265 8.20 1.45 -20.24
CA HIS A 265 6.99 2.26 -20.36
C HIS A 265 5.76 1.62 -19.72
N ILE A 266 5.76 0.30 -19.49
CA ILE A 266 4.61 -0.43 -18.97
C ILE A 266 5.01 -1.41 -17.86
N SER A 267 4.08 -1.74 -16.97
CA SER A 267 4.33 -2.73 -15.91
C SER A 267 4.41 -4.15 -16.48
N ALA A 268 5.08 -5.05 -15.76
CA ALA A 268 5.20 -6.46 -16.14
C ALA A 268 3.83 -7.15 -16.33
N PRO A 269 2.81 -6.97 -15.44
CA PRO A 269 1.48 -7.52 -15.67
C PRO A 269 0.84 -7.00 -16.96
N HIS A 270 0.91 -5.70 -17.23
CA HIS A 270 0.40 -5.12 -18.47
C HIS A 270 1.12 -5.72 -19.68
N HIS A 271 2.45 -5.80 -19.64
CA HIS A 271 3.25 -6.38 -20.73
C HIS A 271 2.88 -7.84 -21.00
N VAL A 272 2.66 -8.68 -19.98
CA VAL A 272 2.27 -10.08 -20.19
C VAL A 272 0.90 -10.21 -20.82
N MET A 273 -0.05 -9.33 -20.47
CA MET A 273 -1.36 -9.29 -21.14
C MET A 273 -1.21 -8.97 -22.63
N LEU A 274 -0.38 -7.98 -23.01
CA LEU A 274 -0.09 -7.65 -24.41
C LEU A 274 0.69 -8.76 -25.12
N LEU A 275 1.63 -9.40 -24.43
CA LEU A 275 2.44 -10.50 -24.96
C LEU A 275 1.55 -11.67 -25.40
N ARG A 276 0.50 -11.99 -24.64
CA ARG A 276 -0.48 -13.02 -25.04
C ARG A 276 -1.19 -12.63 -26.33
N CYS A 277 -1.59 -11.38 -26.49
CA CYS A 277 -2.17 -10.92 -27.75
C CYS A 277 -1.17 -10.99 -28.91
N ALA A 278 0.08 -10.59 -28.67
CA ALA A 278 1.15 -10.64 -29.67
C ALA A 278 1.45 -12.07 -30.13
N GLU A 279 1.46 -13.03 -29.20
CA GLU A 279 1.65 -14.44 -29.49
C GLU A 279 0.51 -15.03 -30.32
N ILE A 280 -0.75 -14.72 -29.97
CA ILE A 280 -1.93 -15.11 -30.74
C ILE A 280 -1.90 -14.48 -32.13
N HIS A 281 -1.52 -13.20 -32.24
CA HIS A 281 -1.42 -12.50 -33.51
C HIS A 281 -0.33 -13.10 -34.42
N ALA A 282 0.83 -13.45 -33.87
CA ALA A 282 1.87 -14.16 -34.61
C ALA A 282 1.41 -15.55 -35.08
N ALA A 283 0.72 -16.30 -34.21
CA ALA A 283 0.17 -17.61 -34.55
C ALA A 283 -0.91 -17.52 -35.64
N LEU A 284 -1.77 -16.49 -35.61
CA LEU A 284 -2.76 -16.19 -36.65
C LEU A 284 -2.08 -15.96 -38.00
N LYS A 285 -1.08 -15.07 -38.06
CA LYS A 285 -0.31 -14.78 -39.29
C LYS A 285 0.39 -16.02 -39.86
N ALA A 286 0.87 -16.90 -38.98
CA ALA A 286 1.54 -18.13 -39.36
C ALA A 286 0.57 -19.29 -39.71
N GLY A 287 -0.74 -19.12 -39.51
CA GLY A 287 -1.71 -20.21 -39.69
C GLY A 287 -1.55 -21.35 -38.68
N THR A 288 -1.07 -21.05 -37.48
CA THR A 288 -0.72 -22.01 -36.41
C THR A 288 -1.53 -21.78 -35.13
N LEU A 289 -2.67 -21.09 -35.21
CA LEU A 289 -3.55 -20.91 -34.05
C LEU A 289 -3.99 -22.27 -33.48
N PRO A 290 -3.93 -22.45 -32.15
CA PRO A 290 -4.46 -23.64 -31.52
C PRO A 290 -5.99 -23.66 -31.56
N PRO A 291 -6.64 -24.83 -31.35
CA PRO A 291 -8.10 -24.97 -31.40
C PRO A 291 -8.84 -24.26 -30.25
N TYR A 292 -8.15 -23.97 -29.15
CA TYR A 292 -8.63 -23.25 -27.96
C TYR A 292 -7.41 -22.85 -27.13
N LEU A 293 -7.53 -21.87 -26.23
CA LEU A 293 -6.44 -21.49 -25.33
C LEU A 293 -6.37 -22.41 -24.10
N LEU A 294 -5.16 -22.72 -23.64
CA LEU A 294 -4.93 -23.44 -22.38
C LEU A 294 -5.27 -22.55 -21.17
N ALA A 295 -5.00 -21.24 -21.27
CA ALA A 295 -5.14 -20.33 -20.13
C ALA A 295 -6.57 -19.89 -19.81
N THR A 296 -7.58 -20.20 -20.64
CA THR A 296 -8.97 -19.76 -20.42
C THR A 296 -9.42 -20.15 -19.00
N PRO A 297 -9.77 -19.20 -18.11
CA PRO A 297 -10.13 -19.54 -16.73
C PRO A 297 -11.34 -20.47 -16.64
N THR A 298 -11.46 -21.20 -15.53
CA THR A 298 -12.68 -21.96 -15.19
C THR A 298 -13.57 -21.23 -14.19
N LEU A 299 -13.02 -20.22 -13.50
CA LEU A 299 -13.75 -19.35 -12.58
C LEU A 299 -13.57 -17.87 -12.93
N THR A 300 -14.55 -17.04 -12.60
CA THR A 300 -14.51 -15.57 -12.80
C THR A 300 -13.39 -14.87 -12.05
N SER A 301 -12.83 -15.51 -11.02
CA SER A 301 -11.64 -15.04 -10.29
C SER A 301 -10.33 -15.20 -11.05
N GLY A 302 -10.34 -15.81 -12.23
CA GLY A 302 -9.14 -16.08 -13.04
C GLY A 302 -8.50 -17.44 -12.77
N HIS A 303 -8.96 -18.18 -11.76
CA HIS A 303 -8.48 -19.54 -11.48
C HIS A 303 -8.78 -20.51 -12.62
N LEU A 304 -7.90 -21.52 -12.74
CA LEU A 304 -8.04 -22.62 -13.68
C LEU A 304 -8.03 -23.95 -12.91
N ASP A 305 -9.05 -24.76 -13.15
CA ASP A 305 -9.15 -26.13 -12.62
C ASP A 305 -8.00 -26.98 -13.18
N PRO A 306 -7.15 -27.57 -12.30
CA PRO A 306 -6.08 -28.46 -12.72
C PRO A 306 -6.53 -29.60 -13.64
N ALA A 307 -7.67 -30.24 -13.38
CA ALA A 307 -8.16 -31.36 -14.17
C ALA A 307 -8.59 -30.93 -15.58
N GLU A 308 -9.16 -29.74 -15.70
CA GLU A 308 -9.52 -29.13 -16.98
C GLU A 308 -8.28 -28.77 -17.80
N LEU A 309 -7.23 -28.20 -17.17
CA LEU A 309 -5.98 -27.94 -17.88
C LEU A 309 -5.31 -29.23 -18.38
N VAL A 310 -5.30 -30.29 -17.57
CA VAL A 310 -4.80 -31.61 -18.01
C VAL A 310 -5.59 -32.10 -19.23
N ALA A 311 -6.92 -32.01 -19.20
CA ALA A 311 -7.77 -32.42 -20.32
C ALA A 311 -7.50 -31.61 -21.61
N ARG A 312 -7.25 -30.29 -21.48
CA ARG A 312 -6.87 -29.43 -22.60
C ARG A 312 -5.52 -29.82 -23.20
N VAL A 313 -4.52 -30.11 -22.36
CA VAL A 313 -3.20 -30.55 -22.82
C VAL A 313 -3.28 -31.93 -23.50
N GLU A 314 -4.04 -32.88 -22.96
CA GLU A 314 -4.30 -34.16 -23.64
C GLU A 314 -4.93 -33.95 -25.03
N GLY A 315 -5.80 -32.97 -25.16
CA GLY A 315 -6.39 -32.58 -26.44
C GLY A 315 -5.36 -32.03 -27.43
N TYR A 316 -4.42 -31.21 -26.96
CA TYR A 316 -3.29 -30.76 -27.77
C TYR A 316 -2.39 -31.92 -28.20
N GLU A 317 -2.06 -32.85 -27.31
CA GLU A 317 -1.23 -34.02 -27.65
C GLU A 317 -1.88 -34.89 -28.73
N ARG A 318 -3.17 -35.19 -28.59
CA ARG A 318 -3.93 -35.93 -29.62
C ARG A 318 -3.97 -35.21 -30.96
N ALA A 319 -4.01 -33.88 -30.95
CA ALA A 319 -4.05 -33.07 -32.16
C ALA A 319 -2.65 -32.74 -32.74
N GLY A 320 -1.57 -33.10 -32.03
CA GLY A 320 -0.20 -32.72 -32.41
C GLY A 320 0.05 -31.21 -32.37
N VAL A 321 -0.69 -30.46 -31.55
CA VAL A 321 -0.62 -29.00 -31.44
C VAL A 321 0.45 -28.59 -30.43
N GLN A 322 1.32 -27.65 -30.83
CA GLN A 322 2.28 -27.04 -29.92
C GLN A 322 1.60 -25.93 -29.11
N ALA A 323 1.83 -25.91 -27.81
CA ALA A 323 1.28 -24.86 -26.95
C ALA A 323 1.99 -23.53 -27.20
N LEU A 324 1.22 -22.46 -27.23
CA LEU A 324 1.75 -21.11 -27.27
C LEU A 324 2.45 -20.80 -25.92
N PRO A 325 3.73 -20.41 -25.88
CA PRO A 325 4.48 -20.27 -24.63
C PRO A 325 3.90 -19.31 -23.58
N ALA A 326 3.43 -18.13 -23.96
CA ALA A 326 2.84 -17.17 -23.04
C ALA A 326 1.46 -17.62 -22.54
N ASP A 327 0.66 -18.27 -23.41
CA ASP A 327 -0.58 -18.92 -23.01
C ASP A 327 -0.35 -20.08 -22.02
N LEU A 328 0.60 -20.97 -22.27
CA LEU A 328 0.97 -22.03 -21.33
C LEU A 328 1.43 -21.43 -19.99
N GLY A 329 2.31 -20.42 -20.02
CA GLY A 329 2.76 -19.76 -18.80
C GLY A 329 1.61 -19.13 -18.00
N GLN A 330 0.65 -18.51 -18.68
CA GLN A 330 -0.55 -17.96 -18.05
C GLN A 330 -1.44 -19.07 -17.45
N ALA A 331 -1.58 -20.21 -18.14
CA ALA A 331 -2.35 -21.35 -17.63
C ALA A 331 -1.74 -21.89 -16.33
N LEU A 332 -0.41 -22.02 -16.25
CA LEU A 332 0.29 -22.52 -15.06
C LEU A 332 0.14 -21.59 -13.84
N LEU A 333 0.20 -20.27 -14.05
CA LEU A 333 0.03 -19.27 -12.97
C LEU A 333 -1.39 -19.26 -12.37
N ARG A 334 -2.39 -19.74 -13.14
CA ARG A 334 -3.80 -19.81 -12.73
C ARG A 334 -4.17 -21.06 -11.93
N LEU A 335 -3.26 -22.03 -11.86
CA LEU A 335 -3.48 -23.25 -11.09
C LEU A 335 -3.40 -22.96 -9.58
N PRO A 336 -4.25 -23.58 -8.76
CA PRO A 336 -4.10 -23.55 -7.30
C PRO A 336 -2.77 -24.19 -6.87
N ARG A 337 -2.36 -23.89 -5.63
CA ARG A 337 -1.13 -24.48 -5.03
C ARG A 337 -1.33 -25.90 -4.53
N GLU A 338 -2.56 -26.23 -4.12
CA GLU A 338 -2.97 -27.55 -3.66
C GLU A 338 -3.79 -28.21 -4.77
N VAL A 339 -3.41 -29.42 -5.16
CA VAL A 339 -4.01 -30.17 -6.27
C VAL A 339 -4.14 -31.63 -5.87
N ASP A 340 -5.27 -32.25 -6.24
CA ASP A 340 -5.52 -33.65 -5.98
C ASP A 340 -4.48 -34.56 -6.62
N ALA A 341 -4.01 -35.56 -5.85
CA ALA A 341 -2.97 -36.49 -6.28
C ALA A 341 -3.31 -37.22 -7.59
N GLU A 342 -4.59 -37.56 -7.81
CA GLU A 342 -5.06 -38.20 -9.05
C GLU A 342 -4.83 -37.31 -10.29
N VAL A 343 -5.00 -35.99 -10.16
CA VAL A 343 -4.74 -35.05 -11.26
C VAL A 343 -3.25 -34.95 -11.55
N ILE A 344 -2.41 -34.95 -10.51
CA ILE A 344 -0.94 -34.97 -10.65
C ILE A 344 -0.49 -36.26 -11.36
N GLU A 345 -1.02 -37.42 -10.95
CA GLU A 345 -0.73 -38.71 -11.57
C GLU A 345 -1.19 -38.78 -13.04
N ARG A 346 -2.34 -38.18 -13.36
CA ARG A 346 -2.82 -38.06 -14.75
C ARG A 346 -1.90 -37.17 -15.57
N ALA A 347 -1.51 -36.00 -15.06
CA ALA A 347 -0.58 -35.09 -15.73
C ALA A 347 0.80 -35.73 -15.98
N ALA A 348 1.28 -36.58 -15.06
CA ALA A 348 2.56 -37.28 -15.20
C ALA A 348 2.62 -38.27 -16.39
N LYS A 349 1.47 -38.64 -16.97
CA LYS A 349 1.38 -39.51 -18.15
C LYS A 349 1.53 -38.75 -19.47
N LEU A 350 1.49 -37.41 -19.44
CA LEU A 350 1.64 -36.55 -20.61
C LEU A 350 3.09 -36.59 -21.11
N THR A 351 3.29 -36.47 -22.42
CA THR A 351 4.60 -36.66 -23.07
C THR A 351 5.06 -35.47 -23.91
N SER A 352 4.16 -34.55 -24.23
CA SER A 352 4.48 -33.28 -24.90
C SER A 352 5.32 -32.37 -24.00
N GLU A 353 5.95 -31.37 -24.60
CA GLU A 353 6.66 -30.34 -23.85
C GLU A 353 5.73 -29.62 -22.85
N ALA A 354 4.53 -29.23 -23.30
CA ALA A 354 3.53 -28.59 -22.46
C ALA A 354 3.09 -29.50 -21.31
N GLY A 355 2.84 -30.78 -21.59
CA GLY A 355 2.49 -31.78 -20.59
C GLY A 355 3.58 -32.01 -19.55
N THR A 356 4.83 -32.10 -19.99
CA THR A 356 5.99 -32.25 -19.09
C THR A 356 6.15 -31.03 -18.18
N ARG A 357 5.95 -29.81 -18.72
CA ARG A 357 5.98 -28.57 -17.93
C ARG A 357 4.83 -28.53 -16.92
N LEU A 358 3.62 -28.90 -17.33
CA LEU A 358 2.45 -28.98 -16.45
C LEU A 358 2.68 -29.99 -15.31
N ALA A 359 3.11 -31.22 -15.63
CA ALA A 359 3.38 -32.26 -14.64
C ALA A 359 4.41 -31.79 -13.60
N ARG A 360 5.50 -31.13 -14.04
CA ARG A 360 6.51 -30.57 -13.13
C ARG A 360 5.92 -29.47 -12.25
N TRP A 361 5.13 -28.57 -12.83
CA TRP A 361 4.52 -27.46 -12.09
C TRP A 361 3.52 -27.94 -11.03
N LEU A 362 2.73 -28.97 -11.34
CA LEU A 362 1.79 -29.57 -10.39
C LEU A 362 2.51 -30.33 -9.26
N ALA A 363 3.63 -30.97 -9.56
CA ALA A 363 4.41 -31.72 -8.56
C ALA A 363 5.23 -30.80 -7.64
N ASP A 364 5.83 -29.75 -8.18
CA ASP A 364 6.72 -28.84 -7.46
C ASP A 364 6.64 -27.42 -8.03
N ARG A 365 5.58 -26.70 -7.67
CA ARG A 365 5.42 -25.28 -8.04
C ARG A 365 6.43 -24.43 -7.27
N PRO A 366 7.31 -23.67 -7.96
CA PRO A 366 8.24 -22.76 -7.31
C PRO A 366 7.55 -21.75 -6.37
N ARG A 367 8.22 -21.42 -5.27
CA ARG A 367 7.77 -20.39 -4.31
C ARG A 367 8.76 -19.23 -4.34
N PRO A 368 8.37 -18.05 -4.85
CA PRO A 368 9.26 -16.90 -4.86
C PRO A 368 9.49 -16.37 -3.43
N GLU A 369 10.71 -15.93 -3.14
CA GLU A 369 10.99 -15.10 -1.97
C GLU A 369 10.64 -13.65 -2.28
N LEU A 370 9.76 -13.06 -1.47
CA LEU A 370 9.21 -11.72 -1.66
C LEU A 370 9.59 -10.84 -0.47
N ARG A 371 10.22 -9.70 -0.72
CA ARG A 371 10.59 -8.72 0.33
C ARG A 371 10.55 -7.29 -0.21
N VAL A 372 10.37 -6.32 0.68
CA VAL A 372 10.34 -4.89 0.34
C VAL A 372 11.54 -4.17 0.95
N ASP A 373 12.48 -3.80 0.09
CA ASP A 373 13.61 -2.98 0.48
C ASP A 373 13.21 -1.49 0.44
N TRP A 374 13.70 -0.68 1.39
CA TRP A 374 13.49 0.76 1.41
C TRP A 374 14.79 1.51 1.09
N SER A 375 14.73 2.64 0.38
CA SER A 375 15.90 3.53 0.23
C SER A 375 15.54 5.02 0.23
N HIS A 376 16.56 5.87 0.23
CA HIS A 376 16.42 7.33 0.20
C HIS A 376 17.37 7.95 -0.84
N ALA A 377 16.94 9.07 -1.45
CA ALA A 377 17.78 9.96 -2.27
C ALA A 377 18.70 9.27 -3.32
N GLY A 378 18.25 8.15 -3.92
CA GLY A 378 19.02 7.42 -4.94
C GLY A 378 20.09 6.46 -4.41
N GLY A 379 20.24 6.34 -3.08
CA GLY A 379 21.15 5.39 -2.44
C GLY A 379 20.62 3.95 -2.43
N HIS A 380 21.51 3.00 -2.12
CA HIS A 380 21.14 1.61 -1.84
C HIS A 380 20.36 1.49 -0.52
N TYR A 381 19.78 0.30 -0.28
CA TYR A 381 18.97 -0.07 0.88
C TYR A 381 19.36 0.64 2.17
N THR A 382 18.39 1.29 2.83
CA THR A 382 18.58 1.81 4.18
C THR A 382 18.19 0.75 5.19
N HIS A 383 19.11 0.48 6.13
CA HIS A 383 18.83 -0.38 7.27
C HIS A 383 17.57 0.12 8.00
N ASP A 384 16.73 -0.77 8.51
CA ASP A 384 15.46 -0.46 9.18
C ASP A 384 15.56 0.54 10.36
N ARG A 385 16.79 0.79 10.85
CA ARG A 385 17.08 1.71 11.97
C ARG A 385 17.59 3.07 11.51
N GLU A 386 17.90 3.26 10.24
CA GLU A 386 18.36 4.57 9.75
C GLU A 386 17.20 5.55 9.66
N LYS A 387 17.46 6.82 10.03
CA LYS A 387 16.50 7.90 9.85
C LYS A 387 16.40 8.22 8.37
N GLY A 388 15.18 8.26 7.85
CA GLY A 388 14.97 8.64 6.47
C GLY A 388 15.27 10.10 6.20
N THR A 389 15.77 10.43 5.00
CA THR A 389 15.72 11.79 4.44
C THR A 389 14.43 11.97 3.62
N HIS A 390 14.17 13.20 3.13
CA HIS A 390 13.00 13.47 2.28
C HIS A 390 12.92 12.50 1.09
N SER A 391 11.69 12.03 0.78
CA SER A 391 11.34 11.17 -0.37
C SER A 391 11.87 9.71 -0.30
N PRO A 392 11.33 8.87 0.61
CA PRO A 392 11.64 7.44 0.63
C PRO A 392 11.16 6.74 -0.65
N ARG A 393 11.84 5.65 -1.00
CA ARG A 393 11.51 4.80 -2.16
C ARG A 393 11.37 3.35 -1.73
N LEU A 394 10.50 2.65 -2.46
CA LEU A 394 10.25 1.22 -2.30
C LEU A 394 10.95 0.45 -3.42
N HIS A 395 11.58 -0.65 -3.05
CA HIS A 395 12.26 -1.57 -3.95
C HIS A 395 11.70 -2.97 -3.69
N PRO A 396 10.62 -3.35 -4.39
CA PRO A 396 10.10 -4.70 -4.27
C PRO A 396 11.11 -5.68 -4.88
N ARG A 397 11.50 -6.71 -4.12
CA ARG A 397 12.41 -7.78 -4.56
C ARG A 397 11.68 -9.11 -4.65
N ILE A 398 11.76 -9.73 -5.83
CA ILE A 398 11.20 -11.05 -6.11
C ILE A 398 12.34 -11.96 -6.55
N ARG A 399 12.61 -13.02 -5.78
CA ARG A 399 13.65 -14.02 -6.09
C ARG A 399 13.03 -15.37 -6.34
N ILE A 400 13.33 -15.94 -7.50
CA ILE A 400 12.86 -17.25 -7.93
C ILE A 400 13.87 -17.82 -8.94
N GLU A 401 14.04 -19.14 -8.95
CA GLU A 401 14.80 -19.80 -10.01
C GLU A 401 14.06 -19.65 -11.35
N PRO A 402 14.75 -19.27 -12.45
CA PRO A 402 14.11 -19.09 -13.74
C PRO A 402 13.34 -20.34 -14.18
N THR A 403 12.07 -20.15 -14.51
CA THR A 403 11.17 -21.23 -14.94
C THR A 403 11.38 -21.62 -16.41
N GLY A 404 12.07 -20.75 -17.17
CA GLY A 404 12.25 -20.90 -18.61
C GLY A 404 10.99 -20.55 -19.40
N LEU A 405 10.01 -19.88 -18.77
CA LEU A 405 8.83 -19.32 -19.41
C LEU A 405 8.85 -17.80 -19.20
N ALA A 406 9.14 -17.06 -20.27
CA ALA A 406 9.40 -15.63 -20.21
C ALA A 406 8.26 -14.81 -19.56
N SER A 407 7.00 -15.23 -19.70
CA SER A 407 5.86 -14.55 -19.05
C SER A 407 5.87 -14.73 -17.53
N ILE A 408 6.15 -15.95 -17.04
CA ILE A 408 6.26 -16.23 -15.60
C ILE A 408 7.48 -15.51 -15.03
N ASP A 409 8.63 -15.65 -15.68
CA ASP A 409 9.89 -15.04 -15.22
C ASP A 409 9.78 -13.51 -15.17
N LEU A 410 9.02 -12.90 -16.09
CA LEU A 410 8.74 -11.46 -16.05
C LEU A 410 7.79 -11.07 -14.92
N LEU A 411 6.69 -11.79 -14.71
CA LEU A 411 5.73 -11.52 -13.63
C LEU A 411 6.34 -11.73 -12.25
N LEU A 412 7.30 -12.65 -12.12
CA LEU A 412 8.01 -12.98 -10.90
C LEU A 412 9.43 -12.39 -10.89
N SER A 413 9.56 -11.17 -11.40
CA SER A 413 10.79 -10.37 -11.33
C SER A 413 10.54 -9.04 -10.61
N ASP A 414 11.62 -8.44 -10.10
CA ASP A 414 11.59 -7.13 -9.44
C ASP A 414 10.82 -6.11 -10.29
N PRO A 415 9.69 -5.57 -9.79
CA PRO A 415 9.01 -4.44 -10.41
C PRO A 415 9.96 -3.24 -10.49
N ASP A 416 9.88 -2.50 -11.59
CA ASP A 416 10.67 -1.28 -11.76
C ASP A 416 10.23 -0.23 -10.71
N PRO A 417 11.13 0.18 -9.80
CA PRO A 417 10.79 1.11 -8.72
C PRO A 417 10.59 2.55 -9.22
N TYR A 418 10.96 2.87 -10.46
CA TYR A 418 10.87 4.20 -11.07
C TYR A 418 9.60 4.38 -11.90
N GLY A 419 8.47 3.83 -11.44
CA GLY A 419 7.21 3.77 -12.17
C GLY A 419 6.56 5.14 -12.43
N TYR A 420 7.15 5.94 -13.30
CA TYR A 420 6.59 7.20 -13.80
C TYR A 420 5.94 6.97 -15.17
N GLY A 421 4.74 7.53 -15.37
CA GLY A 421 4.01 7.56 -16.63
C GLY A 421 2.66 6.83 -16.64
N ASP A 422 1.68 7.43 -17.33
CA ASP A 422 0.25 7.04 -17.39
C ASP A 422 0.01 5.56 -17.78
N GLU A 423 0.94 4.94 -18.49
CA GLU A 423 0.83 3.60 -19.06
C GLU A 423 1.15 2.46 -18.07
N ARG A 424 1.81 2.76 -16.94
CA ARG A 424 2.26 1.75 -15.96
C ARG A 424 1.16 1.28 -15.01
N GLY A 425 0.12 2.10 -14.81
CA GLY A 425 -1.05 1.77 -13.98
C GLY A 425 -2.20 1.08 -14.73
N LYS A 426 -2.04 0.79 -16.02
CA LYS A 426 -3.12 0.24 -16.84
C LYS A 426 -3.49 -1.18 -16.44
N TYR A 427 -4.80 -1.43 -16.46
CA TYR A 427 -5.41 -2.72 -16.21
C TYR A 427 -5.12 -3.33 -14.82
N MET A 428 -4.77 -2.51 -13.82
CA MET A 428 -4.53 -2.96 -12.44
C MET A 428 -5.67 -3.84 -11.88
N GLN A 429 -6.92 -3.53 -12.24
CA GLN A 429 -8.10 -4.31 -11.89
C GLN A 429 -8.06 -5.76 -12.39
N SER A 430 -7.25 -6.04 -13.42
CA SER A 430 -7.13 -7.36 -14.06
C SER A 430 -5.87 -8.12 -13.63
N TRP A 431 -4.97 -7.51 -12.87
CA TRP A 431 -3.73 -8.16 -12.43
C TRP A 431 -3.99 -9.31 -11.46
N SER A 432 -5.03 -9.22 -10.63
CA SER A 432 -5.50 -10.33 -9.78
C SER A 432 -5.91 -11.56 -10.58
N MET A 433 -6.55 -11.40 -11.74
CA MET A 433 -6.90 -12.52 -12.64
C MET A 433 -5.70 -13.08 -13.43
N THR A 434 -4.59 -12.35 -13.46
CA THR A 434 -3.34 -12.80 -14.09
C THR A 434 -2.55 -13.70 -13.14
N LEU A 435 -2.64 -13.45 -11.82
CA LEU A 435 -1.91 -14.14 -10.77
C LEU A 435 -2.85 -14.59 -9.63
N PRO A 436 -3.95 -15.30 -9.90
CA PRO A 436 -5.05 -15.50 -8.95
C PRO A 436 -4.66 -16.25 -7.66
N CYS A 437 -3.54 -16.98 -7.68
CA CYS A 437 -3.01 -17.72 -6.53
C CYS A 437 -1.73 -17.11 -5.90
N ASP A 438 -1.35 -15.91 -6.33
CA ASP A 438 -0.13 -15.21 -5.90
C ASP A 438 -0.44 -13.77 -5.47
N ARG A 439 -1.36 -13.59 -4.51
CA ARG A 439 -1.77 -12.25 -4.03
C ARG A 439 -0.60 -11.35 -3.64
N GLU A 440 0.43 -11.90 -2.98
CA GLU A 440 1.60 -11.12 -2.58
C GLU A 440 2.42 -10.65 -3.78
N ALA A 441 2.52 -11.45 -4.85
CA ALA A 441 3.20 -11.02 -6.07
C ALA A 441 2.45 -9.87 -6.77
N VAL A 442 1.10 -9.90 -6.75
CA VAL A 442 0.30 -8.76 -7.23
C VAL A 442 0.54 -7.53 -6.35
N ALA A 443 0.59 -7.69 -5.02
CA ALA A 443 0.91 -6.61 -4.10
C ALA A 443 2.27 -5.95 -4.42
N MET A 444 3.30 -6.75 -4.77
CA MET A 444 4.61 -6.23 -5.18
C MET A 444 4.53 -5.32 -6.40
N HIS A 445 3.70 -5.65 -7.40
CA HIS A 445 3.48 -4.81 -8.59
C HIS A 445 2.68 -3.54 -8.30
N LEU A 446 1.91 -3.49 -7.19
CA LEU A 446 1.20 -2.28 -6.77
C LEU A 446 2.10 -1.28 -6.03
N LEU A 447 3.18 -1.74 -5.38
CA LEU A 447 4.06 -0.89 -4.55
C LEU A 447 4.69 0.32 -5.27
N PRO A 448 5.14 0.23 -6.55
CA PRO A 448 5.66 1.40 -7.27
C PRO A 448 4.67 2.58 -7.36
N HIS A 449 3.37 2.31 -7.20
CA HIS A 449 2.31 3.31 -7.25
C HIS A 449 1.88 3.82 -5.88
N LEU A 450 2.39 3.25 -4.78
CA LEU A 450 1.88 3.48 -3.42
C LEU A 450 2.21 4.87 -2.88
N LEU A 451 3.48 5.27 -2.94
CA LEU A 451 3.97 6.50 -2.27
C LEU A 451 3.84 7.77 -3.12
N ASN A 452 3.73 7.65 -4.44
CA ASN A 452 3.54 8.80 -5.33
C ASN A 452 2.06 9.17 -5.44
N THR A 453 1.54 9.90 -4.44
CA THR A 453 0.11 10.24 -4.34
C THR A 453 -0.43 11.09 -5.50
N TRP A 454 0.43 11.75 -6.28
CA TRP A 454 0.02 12.60 -7.41
C TRP A 454 -0.38 11.79 -8.64
N GLU A 455 0.33 10.70 -8.92
CA GLU A 455 0.09 9.82 -10.08
C GLU A 455 -0.69 8.54 -9.69
N ARG A 456 -0.88 8.31 -8.39
CA ARG A 456 -1.63 7.16 -7.89
C ARG A 456 -3.12 7.30 -8.24
N PRO A 457 -3.77 6.25 -8.79
CA PRO A 457 -5.20 6.28 -9.07
C PRO A 457 -6.03 6.65 -7.83
N GLY A 458 -7.03 7.51 -7.96
CA GLY A 458 -7.85 7.98 -6.82
C GLY A 458 -8.69 6.91 -6.11
N TYR A 459 -8.74 5.70 -6.67
CA TYR A 459 -9.44 4.50 -6.15
C TYR A 459 -8.46 3.34 -5.91
N PHE A 460 -7.19 3.65 -5.65
CA PHE A 460 -6.14 2.67 -5.42
C PHE A 460 -6.46 1.70 -4.26
N ASP A 461 -7.18 2.16 -3.24
CA ASP A 461 -7.72 1.35 -2.15
C ASP A 461 -8.52 0.15 -2.66
N ARG A 462 -9.25 0.27 -3.77
CA ARG A 462 -10.05 -0.81 -4.35
C ARG A 462 -9.19 -1.93 -4.94
N TYR A 463 -8.02 -1.60 -5.47
CA TYR A 463 -7.08 -2.61 -5.97
C TYR A 463 -6.50 -3.43 -4.81
N VAL A 464 -6.19 -2.77 -3.69
CA VAL A 464 -5.71 -3.44 -2.47
C VAL A 464 -6.84 -4.28 -1.86
N ALA A 465 -8.07 -3.78 -1.80
CA ALA A 465 -9.23 -4.52 -1.31
C ALA A 465 -9.52 -5.79 -2.13
N GLY A 466 -9.29 -5.74 -3.46
CA GLY A 466 -9.43 -6.91 -4.32
C GLY A 466 -8.53 -8.10 -3.91
N LEU A 467 -7.35 -7.82 -3.35
CA LEU A 467 -6.39 -8.84 -2.91
C LEU A 467 -6.88 -9.65 -1.70
N LEU A 468 -7.84 -9.13 -0.92
CA LEU A 468 -8.38 -9.81 0.25
C LEU A 468 -9.14 -11.10 -0.12
N SER A 469 -9.68 -11.15 -1.34
CA SER A 469 -10.44 -12.29 -1.88
C SER A 469 -9.61 -13.27 -2.75
N GLN A 470 -8.35 -12.92 -3.01
CA GLN A 470 -7.45 -13.65 -3.89
C GLN A 470 -6.70 -14.76 -3.12
N ASP A 471 -6.25 -15.82 -3.77
CA ASP A 471 -5.47 -16.88 -3.10
C ASP A 471 -3.97 -16.54 -3.04
N GLY A 472 -3.24 -17.27 -2.20
CA GLY A 472 -1.79 -17.14 -2.05
C GLY A 472 -1.35 -16.56 -0.71
N PRO A 473 -0.03 -16.49 -0.48
CA PRO A 473 0.54 -16.03 0.78
C PRO A 473 0.29 -14.54 0.99
N VAL A 474 0.36 -14.11 2.26
CA VAL A 474 0.42 -12.71 2.66
C VAL A 474 1.83 -12.39 3.16
N GLY A 475 2.33 -11.20 2.90
CA GLY A 475 3.69 -10.81 3.26
C GLY A 475 3.89 -9.30 3.42
N GLU A 476 5.15 -8.87 3.27
CA GLU A 476 5.60 -7.49 3.50
C GLU A 476 4.90 -6.46 2.57
N ALA A 477 4.60 -6.82 1.33
CA ALA A 477 3.97 -5.92 0.37
C ALA A 477 2.51 -5.68 0.70
N MET A 478 1.73 -6.75 0.98
CA MET A 478 0.36 -6.59 1.44
C MET A 478 0.30 -5.79 2.75
N ALA A 479 1.20 -6.10 3.68
CA ALA A 479 1.34 -5.36 4.93
C ALA A 479 1.60 -3.86 4.71
N LEU A 480 2.52 -3.53 3.81
CA LEU A 480 2.88 -2.15 3.51
C LEU A 480 1.76 -1.38 2.81
N LEU A 481 1.04 -2.01 1.87
CA LEU A 481 -0.12 -1.42 1.20
C LEU A 481 -1.22 -1.03 2.21
N ILE A 482 -1.50 -1.91 3.19
CA ILE A 482 -2.46 -1.64 4.26
C ILE A 482 -1.92 -0.55 5.20
N ALA A 483 -0.66 -0.67 5.66
CA ALA A 483 -0.02 0.25 6.59
C ALA A 483 -0.03 1.71 6.08
N VAL A 484 0.42 1.95 4.85
CA VAL A 484 0.48 3.31 4.29
C VAL A 484 -0.92 3.91 4.16
N GLN A 485 -1.90 3.15 3.65
CA GLN A 485 -3.27 3.67 3.48
C GLN A 485 -4.01 3.86 4.80
N LEU A 486 -3.74 3.03 5.82
CA LEU A 486 -4.27 3.23 7.18
C LEU A 486 -3.77 4.54 7.79
N ALA A 487 -2.50 4.88 7.56
CA ALA A 487 -1.87 6.07 8.11
C ALA A 487 -2.08 7.34 7.27
N GLU A 488 -2.64 7.21 6.06
CA GLU A 488 -2.74 8.29 5.10
C GLU A 488 -3.70 9.40 5.57
N ARG A 489 -3.25 10.64 5.47
CA ARG A 489 -4.03 11.85 5.78
C ARG A 489 -3.73 12.90 4.71
N GLY A 490 -4.73 13.39 4.00
CA GLY A 490 -4.55 14.39 2.96
C GLY A 490 -5.85 14.78 2.27
N THR A 491 -5.78 15.75 1.35
CA THR A 491 -6.94 16.32 0.64
C THR A 491 -7.82 15.28 -0.08
N TYR A 492 -7.26 14.10 -0.40
CA TYR A 492 -7.96 12.98 -1.02
C TYR A 492 -7.92 11.68 -0.18
N GLY A 493 -7.31 11.72 1.01
CA GLY A 493 -7.16 10.57 1.91
C GLY A 493 -8.35 10.49 2.86
N TRP A 494 -9.22 9.50 2.65
CA TRP A 494 -10.35 9.20 3.52
C TRP A 494 -9.91 8.14 4.54
N PRO A 495 -9.79 8.48 5.84
CA PRO A 495 -9.32 7.54 6.87
C PRO A 495 -10.09 6.22 6.88
N GLU A 496 -11.37 6.28 6.55
CA GLU A 496 -12.30 5.16 6.52
C GLU A 496 -11.89 4.10 5.48
N ARG A 497 -11.23 4.51 4.38
CA ARG A 497 -10.74 3.57 3.36
C ARG A 497 -9.59 2.72 3.89
N GLY A 498 -8.65 3.33 4.60
CA GLY A 498 -7.55 2.62 5.24
C GLY A 498 -8.03 1.69 6.36
N GLN A 499 -8.98 2.15 7.17
CA GLN A 499 -9.64 1.35 8.20
C GLN A 499 -10.37 0.14 7.60
N ALA A 500 -11.13 0.34 6.52
CA ALA A 500 -11.84 -0.74 5.83
C ALA A 500 -10.90 -1.83 5.29
N LEU A 501 -9.69 -1.45 4.83
CA LEU A 501 -8.68 -2.43 4.41
C LEU A 501 -8.18 -3.29 5.57
N LEU A 502 -7.88 -2.68 6.73
CA LEU A 502 -7.43 -3.43 7.90
C LEU A 502 -8.54 -4.34 8.45
N LEU A 503 -9.75 -3.80 8.61
CA LEU A 503 -10.91 -4.55 9.09
C LEU A 503 -11.28 -5.69 8.13
N GLY A 504 -11.32 -5.42 6.83
CA GLY A 504 -11.58 -6.41 5.80
C GLY A 504 -10.52 -7.52 5.78
N ALA A 505 -9.24 -7.16 5.92
CA ALA A 505 -8.16 -8.14 5.99
C ALA A 505 -8.23 -9.02 7.26
N ALA A 506 -8.59 -8.42 8.40
CA ALA A 506 -8.81 -9.13 9.64
C ALA A 506 -9.99 -10.11 9.52
N ALA A 507 -11.13 -9.64 9.02
CA ALA A 507 -12.34 -10.45 8.83
C ALA A 507 -12.14 -11.57 7.78
N ALA A 508 -11.31 -11.32 6.76
CA ALA A 508 -10.91 -12.33 5.78
C ALA A 508 -9.83 -13.32 6.30
N GLY A 509 -9.34 -13.16 7.53
CA GLY A 509 -8.29 -14.01 8.10
C GLY A 509 -6.94 -13.90 7.36
N CYS A 510 -6.67 -12.76 6.72
CA CYS A 510 -5.48 -12.56 5.89
C CYS A 510 -4.71 -11.28 6.22
N LEU A 511 -4.92 -10.69 7.39
CA LEU A 511 -4.15 -9.54 7.85
C LEU A 511 -2.78 -10.00 8.39
N PRO A 512 -1.64 -9.62 7.76
CA PRO A 512 -0.32 -9.85 8.34
C PRO A 512 -0.04 -8.80 9.44
N ALA A 513 -0.79 -8.84 10.55
CA ALA A 513 -0.89 -7.75 11.53
C ALA A 513 0.45 -7.29 12.11
N VAL A 514 1.29 -8.22 12.57
CA VAL A 514 2.64 -7.89 13.09
C VAL A 514 3.49 -7.21 12.01
N GLU A 515 3.46 -7.70 10.77
CA GLU A 515 4.22 -7.12 9.66
C GLU A 515 3.64 -5.75 9.23
N CYS A 516 2.31 -5.57 9.25
CA CYS A 516 1.66 -4.25 9.09
C CYS A 516 2.20 -3.26 10.13
N GLY A 517 2.32 -3.71 11.39
CA GLY A 517 2.98 -2.98 12.46
C GLY A 517 4.40 -2.56 12.12
N ARG A 518 5.22 -3.52 11.70
CA ARG A 518 6.61 -3.26 11.29
C ARG A 518 6.67 -2.20 10.19
N GLN A 519 5.86 -2.33 9.14
CA GLN A 519 5.81 -1.36 8.03
C GLN A 519 5.30 0.02 8.47
N LEU A 520 4.32 0.10 9.37
CA LEU A 520 3.88 1.36 9.98
C LEU A 520 5.02 2.03 10.75
N GLY A 521 5.75 1.27 11.56
CA GLY A 521 6.91 1.78 12.31
C GLY A 521 7.99 2.33 11.39
N LEU A 522 8.25 1.66 10.27
CA LEU A 522 9.13 2.14 9.20
C LEU A 522 8.62 3.42 8.54
N CYS A 523 7.32 3.52 8.25
CA CYS A 523 6.70 4.74 7.73
C CYS A 523 6.84 5.92 8.69
N LEU A 524 6.69 5.70 9.99
CA LEU A 524 6.86 6.72 11.04
C LEU A 524 8.32 7.20 11.13
N ARG A 525 9.31 6.30 11.00
CA ARG A 525 10.74 6.67 11.01
C ARG A 525 11.19 7.45 9.77
N ARG A 526 10.44 7.35 8.67
CA ARG A 526 10.74 7.98 7.37
C ARG A 526 9.82 9.15 7.05
N ASP A 527 9.08 9.64 8.04
CA ASP A 527 8.14 10.76 7.92
C ASP A 527 7.06 10.58 6.82
N VAL A 528 6.75 9.33 6.46
CA VAL A 528 5.61 8.97 5.57
C VAL A 528 4.28 9.08 6.33
N ALA A 529 4.31 8.83 7.64
CA ALA A 529 3.15 8.83 8.53
C ALA A 529 3.43 9.61 9.82
N LYS A 530 2.36 9.95 10.55
CA LYS A 530 2.44 10.52 11.91
C LYS A 530 1.77 9.59 12.92
N MET A 531 2.35 9.46 14.10
CA MET A 531 1.85 8.53 15.14
C MET A 531 0.44 8.92 15.60
N SER A 532 0.10 10.21 15.62
CA SER A 532 -1.25 10.68 15.93
C SER A 532 -2.30 10.14 14.95
N ALA A 533 -1.98 10.12 13.66
CA ALA A 533 -2.86 9.58 12.62
C ALA A 533 -3.00 8.05 12.70
N VAL A 534 -1.91 7.36 13.00
CA VAL A 534 -1.90 5.90 13.21
C VAL A 534 -2.73 5.52 14.42
N ARG A 535 -2.56 6.23 15.54
CA ARG A 535 -3.33 6.02 16.78
C ARG A 535 -4.83 6.12 16.52
N VAL A 536 -5.28 7.22 15.91
CA VAL A 536 -6.71 7.45 15.62
C VAL A 536 -7.28 6.36 14.71
N ALA A 537 -6.51 5.90 13.72
CA ALA A 537 -6.97 4.85 12.81
C ALA A 537 -7.10 3.49 13.53
N LEU A 538 -6.09 3.10 14.32
CA LEU A 538 -6.08 1.84 15.05
C LEU A 538 -7.11 1.80 16.18
N GLU A 539 -7.34 2.92 16.88
CA GLU A 539 -8.40 3.06 17.88
C GLU A 539 -9.78 2.78 17.27
N ALA A 540 -10.09 3.42 16.13
CA ALA A 540 -11.33 3.17 15.41
C ALA A 540 -11.47 1.73 14.91
N CYS A 541 -10.37 1.07 14.55
CA CYS A 541 -10.40 -0.35 14.18
C CYS A 541 -10.64 -1.26 15.40
N ALA A 542 -10.04 -0.95 16.55
CA ALA A 542 -10.25 -1.70 17.79
C ALA A 542 -11.70 -1.59 18.28
N GLU A 543 -12.29 -0.39 18.22
CA GLU A 543 -13.72 -0.15 18.52
C GLU A 543 -14.65 -0.98 17.61
N GLN A 544 -14.23 -1.22 16.37
CA GLN A 544 -14.92 -2.08 15.39
C GLN A 544 -14.50 -3.56 15.48
N GLY A 545 -13.98 -4.00 16.62
CA GLY A 545 -13.74 -5.42 16.90
C GLY A 545 -12.35 -5.96 16.55
N ALA A 546 -11.49 -5.22 15.84
CA ALA A 546 -10.12 -5.66 15.50
C ALA A 546 -9.08 -5.43 16.62
N HIS A 547 -9.51 -5.50 17.87
CA HIS A 547 -8.70 -5.16 19.05
C HIS A 547 -7.48 -6.08 19.25
N ARG A 548 -7.60 -7.37 18.90
CA ARG A 548 -6.49 -8.33 18.95
C ARG A 548 -5.45 -8.01 17.86
N GLU A 549 -5.91 -7.78 16.64
CA GLU A 549 -5.08 -7.42 15.50
C GLU A 549 -4.37 -6.08 15.72
N VAL A 550 -5.06 -5.11 16.35
CA VAL A 550 -4.45 -3.83 16.74
C VAL A 550 -3.30 -4.04 17.73
N TRP A 551 -3.44 -4.95 18.69
CA TRP A 551 -2.32 -5.31 19.57
C TRP A 551 -1.16 -5.92 18.79
N GLU A 552 -1.41 -6.87 17.89
CA GLU A 552 -0.38 -7.46 17.04
C GLU A 552 0.33 -6.41 16.17
N VAL A 553 -0.41 -5.49 15.54
CA VAL A 553 0.13 -4.32 14.83
C VAL A 553 1.03 -3.49 15.74
N MET A 554 0.63 -3.24 16.99
CA MET A 554 1.47 -2.48 17.92
C MET A 554 2.76 -3.22 18.29
N THR A 555 2.75 -4.55 18.42
CA THR A 555 3.98 -5.31 18.69
C THR A 555 5.02 -5.16 17.57
N GLY A 556 4.57 -5.26 16.31
CA GLY A 556 5.41 -5.05 15.14
C GLY A 556 5.91 -3.62 15.03
N LEU A 557 5.04 -2.63 15.27
CA LEU A 557 5.38 -1.21 15.23
C LEU A 557 6.47 -0.86 16.24
N LEU A 558 6.32 -1.30 17.49
CA LEU A 558 7.28 -1.02 18.56
C LEU A 558 8.66 -1.65 18.29
N SER A 559 8.69 -2.79 17.60
CA SER A 559 9.95 -3.50 17.31
C SER A 559 10.93 -2.67 16.47
N VAL A 560 10.43 -1.81 15.58
CA VAL A 560 11.25 -0.98 14.70
C VAL A 560 11.18 0.51 15.04
N TYR A 561 10.05 1.02 15.55
CA TYR A 561 9.85 2.45 15.77
C TYR A 561 10.62 2.97 16.99
N LEU A 562 10.73 2.18 18.06
CA LEU A 562 11.33 2.62 19.31
C LEU A 562 12.81 3.05 19.13
N PRO A 563 13.24 4.13 19.80
CA PRO A 563 14.56 4.69 19.60
C PRO A 563 15.66 3.73 20.08
N GLY A 564 16.73 3.62 19.29
CA GLY A 564 17.96 2.93 19.70
C GLY A 564 18.62 3.54 20.95
N PRO A 565 19.70 2.93 21.48
CA PRO A 565 20.44 3.45 22.63
C PRO A 565 20.96 4.88 22.42
N ASP A 566 21.39 5.20 21.20
CA ASP A 566 21.98 6.50 20.83
C ASP A 566 20.94 7.50 20.30
N GLU A 567 19.67 7.11 20.23
CA GLU A 567 18.59 7.95 19.72
C GLU A 567 17.80 8.61 20.84
N ARG A 568 17.54 9.92 20.70
CA ARG A 568 16.72 10.66 21.66
C ARG A 568 15.23 10.33 21.46
N PRO A 569 14.50 9.94 22.53
CA PRO A 569 13.06 9.78 22.44
C PRO A 569 12.36 11.13 22.22
N HIS A 570 11.17 11.11 21.62
CA HIS A 570 10.31 12.27 21.39
C HIS A 570 8.84 11.90 21.65
N ALA A 571 7.92 12.88 21.55
CA ALA A 571 6.51 12.71 21.91
C ALA A 571 5.83 11.50 21.24
N GLY A 572 6.05 11.29 19.93
CA GLY A 572 5.52 10.12 19.21
C GLY A 572 5.91 8.76 19.82
N HIS A 573 7.13 8.60 20.35
CA HIS A 573 7.54 7.36 21.01
C HIS A 573 6.79 7.12 22.32
N THR A 574 6.55 8.19 23.10
CA THR A 574 5.74 8.12 24.32
C THR A 574 4.29 7.76 23.96
N GLN A 575 3.72 8.42 22.93
CA GLN A 575 2.36 8.14 22.44
C GLN A 575 2.19 6.68 22.01
N ALA A 576 3.16 6.12 21.27
CA ALA A 576 3.12 4.72 20.84
C ALA A 576 3.12 3.74 22.02
N LEU A 577 3.93 3.99 23.07
CA LEU A 577 3.98 3.13 24.26
C LEU A 577 2.71 3.24 25.12
N THR A 578 2.15 4.45 25.26
CA THR A 578 0.88 4.64 25.96
C THR A 578 -0.23 3.89 25.24
N PHE A 579 -0.39 4.12 23.93
CA PHE A 579 -1.42 3.46 23.13
C PHE A 579 -1.23 1.93 23.09
N ALA A 580 0.00 1.43 23.05
CA ALA A 580 0.27 0.00 23.15
C ALA A 580 -0.20 -0.61 24.48
N SER A 581 -0.18 0.17 25.58
CA SER A 581 -0.72 -0.28 26.87
C SER A 581 -2.24 -0.42 26.79
N ASP A 582 -2.91 0.51 26.11
CA ASP A 582 -4.36 0.47 25.86
C ASP A 582 -4.72 -0.73 24.97
N ALA A 583 -4.03 -0.91 23.84
CA ALA A 583 -4.21 -2.04 22.94
C ALA A 583 -4.00 -3.40 23.63
N ALA A 584 -2.98 -3.54 24.47
CA ALA A 584 -2.75 -4.76 25.27
C ALA A 584 -3.85 -5.01 26.32
N ARG A 585 -4.48 -3.95 26.86
CA ARG A 585 -5.64 -4.10 27.75
C ARG A 585 -6.86 -4.55 26.97
N TRP A 586 -7.13 -3.95 25.81
CA TRP A 586 -8.23 -4.30 24.93
C TRP A 586 -8.15 -5.76 24.49
N ALA A 587 -6.98 -6.21 24.03
CA ALA A 587 -6.73 -7.60 23.63
C ALA A 587 -6.94 -8.60 24.79
N GLY A 588 -6.52 -8.26 26.01
CA GLY A 588 -6.71 -9.12 27.20
C GLY A 588 -8.15 -9.15 27.74
N ALA A 589 -8.94 -8.08 27.53
CA ALA A 589 -10.32 -8.02 27.99
C ALA A 589 -11.24 -9.01 27.23
N GLY A 590 -10.93 -9.33 25.97
CA GLY A 590 -11.68 -10.27 25.14
C GLY A 590 -11.48 -11.76 25.49
N ASP A 591 -10.47 -12.12 26.28
CA ASP A 591 -10.19 -13.50 26.68
C ASP A 591 -10.96 -13.95 27.94
N ALA A 592 -11.64 -13.03 28.64
CA ALA A 592 -12.36 -13.31 29.88
C ALA A 592 -13.75 -13.95 29.68
N THR A 593 -14.25 -14.03 28.44
CA THR A 593 -15.49 -14.74 28.09
C THR A 593 -15.17 -16.16 27.59
N PRO A 594 -15.54 -17.23 28.31
CA PRO A 594 -15.36 -18.59 27.81
C PRO A 594 -16.39 -18.87 26.72
N ASP A 595 -15.96 -18.86 25.46
CA ASP A 595 -16.74 -19.39 24.34
C ASP A 595 -16.83 -20.93 24.45
N PRO A 596 -18.04 -21.52 24.52
CA PRO A 596 -18.23 -22.96 24.69
C PRO A 596 -17.89 -23.82 23.45
N THR A 597 -17.46 -23.24 22.33
CA THR A 597 -17.07 -24.01 21.13
C THR A 597 -15.68 -23.62 20.62
N PRO A 598 -14.62 -24.41 20.90
CA PRO A 598 -13.30 -24.12 20.34
C PRO A 598 -13.24 -24.51 18.85
N ASP A 599 -12.96 -23.52 18.00
CA ASP A 599 -12.43 -23.75 16.65
C ASP A 599 -10.96 -24.21 16.77
N PRO A 600 -10.60 -25.43 16.31
CA PRO A 600 -9.25 -25.97 16.43
C PRO A 600 -8.23 -25.35 15.44
N THR A 601 -8.64 -24.45 14.54
CA THR A 601 -7.76 -23.87 13.50
C THR A 601 -7.26 -22.45 13.80
N ALA A 602 -7.83 -21.76 14.78
CA ALA A 602 -7.36 -20.46 15.21
C ALA A 602 -6.08 -20.59 16.06
N SER A 603 -4.94 -20.20 15.48
CA SER A 603 -3.70 -20.02 16.24
C SER A 603 -3.93 -18.99 17.34
N ARG A 604 -4.11 -19.47 18.58
CA ARG A 604 -4.11 -18.64 19.80
C ARG A 604 -2.70 -18.07 20.04
N ALA A 605 -2.35 -17.01 19.32
CA ALA A 605 -1.30 -16.11 19.77
C ALA A 605 -1.85 -15.32 20.96
N GLY A 606 -1.69 -15.86 22.16
CA GLY A 606 -2.10 -15.18 23.39
C GLY A 606 -1.44 -13.81 23.53
N ALA A 607 -2.07 -12.90 24.27
CA ALA A 607 -1.60 -11.55 24.56
C ALA A 607 -0.17 -11.46 25.15
N GLY A 608 0.46 -12.59 25.49
CA GLY A 608 1.83 -12.72 25.99
C GLY A 608 2.97 -12.57 24.97
N GLY A 609 2.72 -11.99 23.79
CA GLY A 609 3.79 -11.68 22.83
C GLY A 609 4.86 -10.76 23.43
N THR A 610 6.06 -11.28 23.67
CA THR A 610 7.18 -10.47 24.18
C THR A 610 7.72 -9.56 23.08
N VAL A 611 7.77 -8.25 23.32
CA VAL A 611 8.49 -7.28 22.46
C VAL A 611 9.92 -7.13 23.01
N PRO A 612 10.97 -7.75 22.43
CA PRO A 612 12.30 -7.79 23.06
C PRO A 612 12.91 -6.40 23.27
N VAL A 613 12.70 -5.49 22.31
CA VAL A 613 13.15 -4.09 22.38
C VAL A 613 12.55 -3.33 23.57
N LEU A 614 11.32 -3.69 23.99
CA LEU A 614 10.68 -3.08 25.15
C LEU A 614 11.45 -3.37 26.45
N ALA A 615 11.99 -4.59 26.60
CA ALA A 615 12.75 -4.97 27.78
C ALA A 615 14.03 -4.12 27.91
N GLU A 616 14.73 -3.90 26.79
CA GLU A 616 15.92 -3.06 26.71
C GLU A 616 15.59 -1.60 27.05
N VAL A 617 14.53 -1.05 26.48
CA VAL A 617 14.09 0.34 26.73
C VAL A 617 13.71 0.53 28.20
N ALA A 618 12.92 -0.37 28.77
CA ALA A 618 12.47 -0.29 30.16
C ALA A 618 13.62 -0.38 31.18
N ALA A 619 14.72 -1.07 30.83
CA ALA A 619 15.93 -1.21 31.63
C ALA A 619 16.84 0.04 31.64
N ARG A 620 16.62 1.01 30.74
CA ARG A 620 17.42 2.24 30.69
C ARG A 620 17.23 3.08 31.96
N LYS A 621 18.29 3.75 32.40
CA LYS A 621 18.27 4.67 33.56
C LYS A 621 17.53 5.97 33.22
N GLY A 622 16.85 6.55 34.21
CA GLY A 622 16.13 7.83 34.09
C GLY A 622 14.64 7.73 34.39
N SER A 623 13.96 8.88 34.38
CA SER A 623 12.57 9.05 34.79
C SER A 623 11.69 9.76 33.75
N SER A 624 12.13 9.85 32.48
CA SER A 624 11.35 10.51 31.42
C SER A 624 9.98 9.85 31.21
N ALA A 625 9.01 10.61 30.69
CA ALA A 625 7.67 10.09 30.38
C ALA A 625 7.71 8.84 29.49
N PHE A 626 8.60 8.84 28.50
CA PHE A 626 8.91 7.68 27.65
C PHE A 626 9.32 6.44 28.45
N LEU A 627 10.28 6.57 29.38
CA LEU A 627 10.75 5.44 30.20
C LEU A 627 9.68 4.95 31.18
N ARG A 628 8.85 5.86 31.70
CA ARG A 628 7.70 5.48 32.54
C ARG A 628 6.69 4.66 31.73
N ALA A 629 6.29 5.13 30.55
CA ALA A 629 5.38 4.40 29.67
C ALA A 629 5.91 3.01 29.29
N ALA A 630 7.21 2.89 28.97
CA ALA A 630 7.84 1.60 28.66
C ALA A 630 7.79 0.61 29.85
N ARG A 631 8.05 1.10 31.07
CA ARG A 631 7.99 0.27 32.28
C ARG A 631 6.56 -0.13 32.62
N THR A 632 5.58 0.76 32.45
CA THR A 632 4.16 0.45 32.62
C THR A 632 3.71 -0.66 31.69
N LEU A 633 3.97 -0.53 30.38
CA LEU A 633 3.63 -1.57 29.41
C LEU A 633 4.30 -2.90 29.75
N ARG A 634 5.61 -2.90 30.08
CA ARG A 634 6.32 -4.12 30.48
C ARG A 634 5.71 -4.77 31.71
N HIS A 635 5.34 -3.99 32.73
CA HIS A 635 4.73 -4.50 33.94
C HIS A 635 3.36 -5.13 33.66
N GLN A 636 2.55 -4.48 32.82
CA GLN A 636 1.24 -4.99 32.40
C GLN A 636 1.37 -6.34 31.67
N LEU A 637 2.27 -6.44 30.68
CA LEU A 637 2.48 -7.69 29.94
C LEU A 637 2.97 -8.83 30.86
N LEU A 638 3.83 -8.53 31.84
CA LEU A 638 4.29 -9.51 32.83
C LEU A 638 3.20 -9.93 33.82
N ALA A 639 2.20 -9.09 34.08
CA ALA A 639 1.05 -9.43 34.91
C ALA A 639 0.10 -10.37 34.15
N GLN A 640 -0.21 -10.05 32.89
CA GLN A 640 -1.09 -10.87 32.03
C GLN A 640 -0.53 -12.29 31.81
N VAL A 641 0.79 -12.45 31.66
CA VAL A 641 1.45 -13.77 31.53
C VAL A 641 1.37 -14.61 32.81
N LYS A 642 1.12 -14.01 33.98
CA LYS A 642 0.96 -14.75 35.24
C LYS A 642 -0.48 -15.19 35.50
N GLU A 643 -1.44 -14.59 34.81
CA GLU A 643 -2.87 -14.80 35.01
C GLU A 643 -3.51 -15.75 33.97
N GLY A 644 -2.88 -15.92 32.80
CA GLY A 644 -3.21 -16.96 31.80
C GLY A 644 -2.34 -18.20 31.96
#